data_AF-A0A832INC9-F1
#
_entry.id   AF-A0A832INC9-F1
#
_cell.length_a   1.000
_cell.length_b   1.000
_cell.length_c   1.000
_cell.angle_alpha   90.00
_cell.angle_beta   90.00
_cell.angle_gamma   90.00
#
_symmetry.space_group_name_H-M   'P 1'
#
loop_
_entity.id
_entity.type
_entity.pdbx_description
1 polymer ?
#
loop_
_entity_poly.entity_id
_entity_poly.type
_entity_poly.pdbx_seq_one_letter_code
_entity_poly.pdbx_strand_id
1 'polypeptide(L)'
;MNKGNILYTKKGIMDGNLVRTIFFNHGEVAHWPDQPSGEWPKGSGHSYVDGVAMIAQAEVHYKGQVFHPLETRYREFMRYAPDGTPWGWEPLPNYANMAQSSPAMSNSPETWPSHWPDRPVDWDGYWNGFFGKGVENADLETYFVFDDSQDKQYAIQYGFYPIPSDTSRGGLGLQVRNRGFQWSQVLAEDNIFWYYEIQNIGQQDYPKTLFAQYVDWGIGGVGGSDFNSGAYDTQLDISYSWSELKVGQPGNWSPVGYAGYAFLESPGISDDGIDNDDDGLTDERRDNDAGTFLTDSTQDKFYTDANKFYAWYGHYWKPHWSGDENENWKSYTDLNHNGKWDPGEPLNDDVGTDGIGPGDPGYKGPDPDGSEGDGKPEQGEPDFGILDKDESDQLGLTGFNIFPVHVYELHDDEQNWAILTTLTPPSDQILRGVNLANMFASGLFPLHQGQTERFSMALLFGMDKDDLARRKKTIQQIYNANYQFAKPPDKPIVTAVPGNGKVTLYWDDTAEKTYDRFLQQYDFEGYKIYKATDPNFLESQVITDAFGKPTFKKPIAQYDKIDGIKGFFPISINGAEFYLGNDTGLRHSFVDTDVQNGQTYYYAVVSYNYGYLRTNVAGQQEGIPPAECTSNIKVDANGNVKFVDVNCAVVVPRAPSAGFVPAQIAGQIQHNGPGTGNIQLNVLDAEAVKNNETYQITFNNTGKFNDSPTPTYTLQNLTENSVLESDIPVTSYGQEIPVFNGVIGYIYNDSIAVVDSTAWEKGSCNYIVKVELDPKFATTNVNYPADFEIRFFDHVVDTSQHLYFGGPQAKAVNFSVFNLTEGKKAPFFFFDRNNDGQFDAGDEVVIVYGDSAGKLPLSGNPYRTAWSISFYSDSTQSNQIAPKPGDVFFVGTKKPFRSNESFTFTTKAAFVDTALAKSSLDKIAVVPNPYLGAASWEPPLLFQTGRGERRIYFTHLPRICTIRIYTVRGYLVQTLYHNSSADNGQEPWNLLTKDGMDVSYGVYIYEVDAPGIGKKIGKFAVIK
;
A
#
# COMPACT_ATOMS: atom_id res chain seq x y z
N MET A 1 -19.67 6.25 34.10
CA MET A 1 -19.20 5.38 33.01
C MET A 1 -20.34 5.13 32.05
N ASN A 2 -20.06 5.08 30.75
CA ASN A 2 -21.02 4.69 29.72
C ASN A 2 -21.41 3.21 29.88
N LYS A 3 -22.58 2.83 29.36
CA LYS A 3 -23.15 1.47 29.46
C LYS A 3 -23.45 0.96 28.06
N GLY A 4 -23.25 -0.33 27.85
CA GLY A 4 -23.66 -1.03 26.65
C GLY A 4 -25.14 -0.79 26.34
N ASN A 5 -25.49 -0.62 25.08
CA ASN A 5 -26.89 -0.53 24.65
C ASN A 5 -27.06 -0.99 23.21
N ILE A 6 -28.10 -1.81 22.97
CA ILE A 6 -28.44 -2.34 21.65
C ILE A 6 -28.62 -1.28 20.57
N LEU A 7 -29.04 -0.06 20.93
CA LEU A 7 -29.19 1.06 20.00
C LEU A 7 -27.86 1.49 19.36
N TYR A 8 -26.72 1.07 19.91
CA TYR A 8 -25.39 1.34 19.36
C TYR A 8 -24.80 0.17 18.56
N THR A 9 -25.60 -0.88 18.31
CA THR A 9 -25.20 -2.02 17.46
C THR A 9 -24.92 -1.53 16.04
N LYS A 10 -23.73 -1.87 15.56
CA LYS A 10 -23.21 -1.52 14.23
C LYS A 10 -22.65 -2.78 13.57
N LYS A 11 -22.84 -2.85 12.26
CA LYS A 11 -22.38 -3.97 11.43
C LYS A 11 -21.17 -3.55 10.62
N GLY A 12 -20.06 -4.24 10.79
CA GLY A 12 -18.82 -4.05 10.04
C GLY A 12 -18.55 -5.20 9.07
N ILE A 13 -17.57 -5.00 8.19
CA ILE A 13 -17.03 -6.06 7.33
C ILE A 13 -15.51 -6.00 7.44
N MET A 14 -14.91 -7.11 7.89
CA MET A 14 -13.47 -7.34 7.77
C MET A 14 -13.19 -7.82 6.35
N ASP A 15 -12.41 -7.05 5.59
CA ASP A 15 -12.08 -7.33 4.20
C ASP A 15 -10.68 -6.84 3.77
N GLY A 16 -9.74 -6.79 4.72
CA GLY A 16 -8.37 -6.34 4.50
C GLY A 16 -7.51 -7.30 3.67
N ASN A 17 -7.90 -8.57 3.56
CA ASN A 17 -7.17 -9.61 2.82
C ASN A 17 -8.13 -10.56 2.05
N LEU A 18 -7.71 -11.79 1.73
CA LEU A 18 -8.53 -12.78 1.01
C LEU A 18 -9.67 -13.35 1.85
N VAL A 19 -9.74 -13.06 3.15
CA VAL A 19 -10.90 -13.41 3.98
C VAL A 19 -11.84 -12.21 4.05
N ARG A 20 -13.13 -12.46 3.80
CA ARG A 20 -14.16 -11.43 3.97
C ARG A 20 -15.28 -11.93 4.87
N THR A 21 -15.57 -11.23 5.96
CA THR A 21 -16.70 -11.58 6.83
C THR A 21 -17.34 -10.37 7.49
N ILE A 22 -18.67 -10.46 7.68
CA ILE A 22 -19.41 -9.56 8.55
C ILE A 22 -18.99 -9.79 10.02
N PHE A 23 -19.02 -8.72 10.81
CA PHE A 23 -18.97 -8.78 12.27
C PHE A 23 -19.84 -7.68 12.87
N PHE A 24 -20.11 -7.77 14.17
CA PHE A 24 -20.85 -6.77 14.93
C PHE A 24 -20.02 -6.25 16.11
N ASN A 25 -20.20 -4.98 16.45
CA ASN A 25 -19.48 -4.35 17.59
C ASN A 25 -19.94 -4.84 18.98
N HIS A 26 -20.61 -5.98 19.05
CA HIS A 26 -20.97 -6.73 20.25
C HIS A 26 -20.22 -8.07 20.36
N GLY A 27 -19.24 -8.31 19.48
CA GLY A 27 -18.35 -9.47 19.55
C GLY A 27 -18.73 -10.67 18.66
N GLU A 28 -19.83 -10.60 17.93
CA GLU A 28 -20.24 -11.66 17.00
C GLU A 28 -19.51 -11.54 15.66
N VAL A 29 -18.97 -12.66 15.17
CA VAL A 29 -18.23 -12.75 13.91
C VAL A 29 -18.95 -13.74 12.99
N ALA A 30 -19.12 -13.39 11.71
CA ALA A 30 -19.99 -14.08 10.77
C ALA A 30 -21.47 -14.07 11.21
N HIS A 31 -22.39 -14.09 10.25
CA HIS A 31 -23.82 -14.00 10.56
C HIS A 31 -24.67 -14.52 9.40
N TRP A 32 -24.88 -15.83 9.34
CA TRP A 32 -25.89 -16.41 8.47
C TRP A 32 -27.31 -15.95 8.88
N PRO A 33 -28.22 -15.59 7.96
CA PRO A 33 -28.15 -15.68 6.50
C PRO A 33 -27.57 -14.46 5.77
N ASP A 34 -27.04 -13.48 6.50
CA ASP A 34 -26.36 -12.33 5.88
C ASP A 34 -25.04 -12.80 5.24
N GLN A 35 -24.64 -12.10 4.18
CA GLN A 35 -23.39 -12.36 3.47
C GLN A 35 -22.62 -11.04 3.34
N PRO A 36 -21.27 -11.07 3.38
CA PRO A 36 -20.40 -12.25 3.42
C PRO A 36 -20.25 -12.87 4.84
N SER A 37 -20.27 -14.21 4.92
CA SER A 37 -20.15 -14.95 6.19
C SER A 37 -19.02 -15.98 6.10
N GLY A 38 -17.83 -15.60 6.59
CA GLY A 38 -16.59 -16.36 6.41
C GLY A 38 -16.29 -16.67 4.95
N GLU A 39 -16.33 -15.66 4.07
CA GLU A 39 -16.11 -15.86 2.64
C GLU A 39 -14.63 -15.98 2.29
N TRP A 40 -14.27 -17.05 1.57
CA TRP A 40 -12.89 -17.26 1.15
C TRP A 40 -12.76 -18.06 -0.18
N PRO A 41 -11.96 -17.59 -1.16
CA PRO A 41 -11.33 -16.27 -1.22
C PRO A 41 -12.34 -15.13 -1.38
N LYS A 42 -11.99 -13.92 -0.96
CA LYS A 42 -12.79 -12.70 -1.09
C LYS A 42 -13.23 -12.50 -2.54
N GLY A 43 -14.53 -12.35 -2.76
CA GLY A 43 -15.12 -12.16 -4.09
C GLY A 43 -15.60 -13.45 -4.75
N SER A 44 -15.33 -14.62 -4.17
CA SER A 44 -15.79 -15.91 -4.69
C SER A 44 -17.26 -16.20 -4.41
N GLY A 45 -17.85 -15.58 -3.38
CA GLY A 45 -19.16 -15.93 -2.86
C GLY A 45 -19.21 -17.28 -2.12
N HIS A 46 -18.06 -17.90 -1.85
CA HIS A 46 -17.97 -19.17 -1.13
C HIS A 46 -18.02 -18.93 0.39
N SER A 47 -19.12 -19.28 1.05
CA SER A 47 -19.31 -19.12 2.51
C SER A 47 -18.89 -20.38 3.27
N TYR A 48 -18.32 -20.18 4.47
CA TYR A 48 -17.76 -21.24 5.31
C TYR A 48 -18.17 -21.17 6.79
N VAL A 49 -18.65 -20.04 7.28
CA VAL A 49 -18.94 -19.84 8.71
C VAL A 49 -20.33 -19.25 8.86
N ASP A 50 -21.17 -19.84 9.70
CA ASP A 50 -22.52 -19.35 9.95
C ASP A 50 -22.54 -18.34 11.11
N GLY A 51 -21.72 -18.54 12.14
CA GLY A 51 -21.50 -17.52 13.17
C GLY A 51 -20.54 -17.95 14.28
N VAL A 52 -20.03 -16.98 15.01
CA VAL A 52 -19.07 -17.18 16.11
C VAL A 52 -19.43 -16.24 17.24
N ALA A 53 -19.46 -16.77 18.46
CA ALA A 53 -19.80 -16.03 19.66
C ALA A 53 -18.74 -16.21 20.75
N MET A 54 -18.31 -15.10 21.35
CA MET A 54 -17.47 -15.09 22.54
C MET A 54 -18.35 -15.29 23.79
N ILE A 55 -17.86 -16.09 24.73
CA ILE A 55 -18.54 -16.45 25.97
C ILE A 55 -17.61 -16.10 27.15
N ALA A 56 -18.16 -15.43 28.16
CA ALA A 56 -17.55 -15.35 29.49
C ALA A 56 -18.53 -15.92 30.52
N GLN A 57 -18.03 -16.75 31.44
CA GLN A 57 -18.86 -17.36 32.47
C GLN A 57 -18.13 -17.38 33.81
N ALA A 58 -18.84 -17.14 34.91
CA ALA A 58 -18.26 -17.15 36.25
C ALA A 58 -19.17 -17.77 37.32
N GLU A 59 -18.59 -18.35 38.38
CA GLU A 59 -19.32 -18.84 39.55
C GLU A 59 -19.60 -17.69 40.52
N VAL A 60 -20.88 -17.37 40.75
CA VAL A 60 -21.29 -16.29 41.65
C VAL A 60 -21.91 -16.84 42.93
N HIS A 61 -21.35 -16.44 44.07
CA HIS A 61 -21.87 -16.77 45.40
C HIS A 61 -22.56 -15.55 45.99
N TYR A 62 -23.89 -15.52 45.98
CA TYR A 62 -24.65 -14.36 46.47
C TYR A 62 -25.85 -14.77 47.32
N LYS A 63 -25.97 -14.18 48.51
CA LYS A 63 -27.06 -14.43 49.48
C LYS A 63 -27.33 -15.93 49.77
N GLY A 64 -26.28 -16.76 49.74
CA GLY A 64 -26.38 -18.20 49.98
C GLY A 64 -26.84 -19.03 48.77
N GLN A 65 -26.91 -18.42 47.59
CA GLN A 65 -27.14 -19.10 46.31
C GLN A 65 -25.84 -19.12 45.49
N VAL A 66 -25.70 -20.16 44.68
CA VAL A 66 -24.63 -20.31 43.67
C VAL A 66 -25.31 -20.44 42.32
N PHE A 67 -24.85 -19.67 41.34
CA PHE A 67 -25.33 -19.66 39.96
C PHE A 67 -24.19 -19.23 39.02
N HIS A 68 -24.32 -19.52 37.73
CA HIS A 68 -23.23 -19.36 36.77
C HIS A 68 -23.58 -18.45 35.58
N PRO A 69 -23.61 -17.11 35.77
CA PRO A 69 -23.96 -16.18 34.69
C PRO A 69 -23.13 -16.37 33.43
N LEU A 70 -23.80 -16.50 32.28
CA LEU A 70 -23.17 -16.66 30.96
C LEU A 70 -23.36 -15.40 30.12
N GLU A 71 -22.29 -14.68 29.83
CA GLU A 71 -22.34 -13.50 28.98
C GLU A 71 -21.93 -13.86 27.55
N THR A 72 -22.83 -13.66 26.60
CA THR A 72 -22.57 -13.92 25.17
C THR A 72 -23.50 -13.11 24.28
N ARG A 73 -23.21 -13.11 22.97
CA ARG A 73 -24.01 -12.44 21.95
C ARG A 73 -23.90 -13.17 20.63
N TYR A 74 -25.03 -13.73 20.20
CA TYR A 74 -25.20 -14.61 19.07
C TYR A 74 -26.62 -14.46 18.49
N ARG A 75 -26.78 -14.69 17.20
CA ARG A 75 -28.07 -14.54 16.50
C ARG A 75 -29.19 -15.48 16.97
N GLU A 76 -28.87 -16.62 17.57
CA GLU A 76 -29.83 -17.68 17.90
C GLU A 76 -29.71 -18.16 19.36
N PHE A 77 -30.76 -18.81 19.87
CA PHE A 77 -30.75 -19.54 21.15
C PHE A 77 -30.12 -18.80 22.34
N MET A 78 -30.38 -17.50 22.44
CA MET A 78 -29.94 -16.66 23.55
C MET A 78 -31.05 -16.30 24.53
N ARG A 79 -30.67 -15.67 25.64
CA ARG A 79 -31.60 -15.14 26.64
C ARG A 79 -32.10 -13.77 26.23
N TYR A 80 -33.37 -13.50 26.54
CA TYR A 80 -34.04 -12.24 26.23
C TYR A 80 -34.88 -11.74 27.40
N ALA A 81 -34.89 -10.43 27.57
CA ALA A 81 -35.84 -9.71 28.38
C ALA A 81 -37.28 -9.91 27.88
N PRO A 82 -38.29 -9.69 28.75
CA PRO A 82 -39.70 -9.77 28.35
C PRO A 82 -40.12 -8.85 27.20
N ASP A 83 -39.37 -7.77 26.95
CA ASP A 83 -39.62 -6.83 25.84
C ASP A 83 -38.91 -7.22 24.53
N GLY A 84 -38.21 -8.37 24.52
CA GLY A 84 -37.45 -8.86 23.38
C GLY A 84 -36.02 -8.30 23.30
N THR A 85 -35.59 -7.49 24.28
CA THR A 85 -34.19 -7.06 24.36
C THR A 85 -33.31 -8.25 24.74
N PRO A 86 -32.28 -8.58 23.97
CA PRO A 86 -31.34 -9.65 24.29
C PRO A 86 -30.56 -9.33 25.57
N TRP A 87 -30.26 -10.37 26.36
CA TRP A 87 -29.42 -10.29 27.56
C TRP A 87 -28.05 -10.89 27.26
N GLY A 88 -27.00 -10.07 27.41
CA GLY A 88 -25.62 -10.42 27.09
C GLY A 88 -24.81 -9.19 26.68
N TRP A 89 -23.87 -9.36 25.75
CA TRP A 89 -22.98 -8.27 25.30
C TRP A 89 -23.71 -7.19 24.50
N GLU A 90 -23.50 -5.93 24.89
CA GLU A 90 -24.02 -4.77 24.20
C GLU A 90 -22.96 -3.67 24.04
N PRO A 91 -22.90 -2.98 22.88
CA PRO A 91 -21.83 -2.04 22.55
C PRO A 91 -21.90 -0.75 23.36
N LEU A 92 -20.73 -0.27 23.80
CA LEU A 92 -20.61 1.03 24.47
C LEU A 92 -20.72 2.18 23.44
N PRO A 93 -21.39 3.28 23.79
CA PRO A 93 -21.42 4.47 22.94
C PRO A 93 -20.05 5.15 22.88
N ASN A 94 -19.85 5.91 21.80
CA ASN A 94 -18.67 6.76 21.55
C ASN A 94 -17.36 6.01 21.26
N TYR A 95 -17.38 4.68 21.05
CA TYR A 95 -16.24 3.96 20.45
C TYR A 95 -16.31 3.87 18.92
N ALA A 96 -17.36 4.43 18.33
CA ALA A 96 -17.52 4.63 16.89
C ALA A 96 -18.33 5.90 16.66
N ASN A 97 -18.20 6.48 15.48
CA ASN A 97 -19.03 7.60 15.06
C ASN A 97 -20.51 7.20 15.11
N MET A 98 -21.28 7.85 15.99
CA MET A 98 -22.70 7.55 16.17
C MET A 98 -23.54 7.80 14.90
N ALA A 99 -23.07 8.68 14.00
CA ALA A 99 -23.74 8.96 12.73
C ALA A 99 -23.47 7.91 11.64
N GLN A 100 -22.46 7.06 11.80
CA GLN A 100 -22.12 6.02 10.84
C GLN A 100 -22.80 4.68 11.15
N SER A 101 -22.90 3.80 10.16
CA SER A 101 -23.49 2.46 10.32
C SER A 101 -22.48 1.36 10.66
N SER A 102 -21.19 1.63 10.44
CA SER A 102 -20.08 0.71 10.71
C SER A 102 -19.44 0.98 12.08
N PRO A 103 -18.91 -0.06 12.76
CA PRO A 103 -17.91 0.10 13.82
C PRO A 103 -16.69 0.89 13.32
N ALA A 104 -15.82 1.30 14.24
CA ALA A 104 -14.60 2.02 13.85
C ALA A 104 -13.63 1.07 13.11
N MET A 105 -13.16 1.52 11.94
CA MET A 105 -12.22 0.80 11.08
C MET A 105 -11.01 1.68 10.79
N SER A 106 -9.79 1.15 10.82
CA SER A 106 -8.56 1.92 10.57
C SER A 106 -8.58 2.61 9.21
N ASN A 107 -9.04 1.91 8.17
CA ASN A 107 -9.11 2.44 6.81
C ASN A 107 -10.33 3.37 6.53
N SER A 108 -11.09 3.79 7.54
CA SER A 108 -12.27 4.65 7.36
C SER A 108 -12.40 5.68 8.48
N PRO A 109 -11.62 6.78 8.44
CA PRO A 109 -11.61 7.79 9.50
C PRO A 109 -12.97 8.40 9.85
N GLU A 110 -13.92 8.42 8.91
CA GLU A 110 -15.29 8.86 9.14
C GLU A 110 -16.05 8.00 10.16
N THR A 111 -15.61 6.76 10.38
CA THR A 111 -16.18 5.81 11.36
C THR A 111 -15.65 6.03 12.77
N TRP A 112 -14.60 6.83 12.95
CA TRP A 112 -13.99 7.08 14.26
C TRP A 112 -14.86 8.01 15.10
N PRO A 113 -14.92 7.82 16.42
CA PRO A 113 -15.58 8.78 17.29
C PRO A 113 -14.82 10.12 17.28
N SER A 114 -15.49 11.21 17.67
CA SER A 114 -14.82 12.50 17.82
C SER A 114 -13.78 12.51 18.94
N HIS A 115 -13.93 11.60 19.91
CA HIS A 115 -13.04 11.39 21.04
C HIS A 115 -13.10 9.93 21.48
N TRP A 116 -11.94 9.30 21.66
CA TRP A 116 -11.81 7.93 22.12
C TRP A 116 -11.99 7.86 23.65
N PRO A 117 -13.02 7.17 24.19
CA PRO A 117 -13.34 7.24 25.61
C PRO A 117 -12.26 6.69 26.56
N ASP A 118 -11.32 5.90 26.03
CA ASP A 118 -10.23 5.23 26.70
C ASP A 118 -8.86 5.88 26.46
N ARG A 119 -8.81 7.00 25.73
CA ARG A 119 -7.56 7.69 25.39
C ARG A 119 -7.60 9.18 25.78
N PRO A 120 -6.43 9.84 25.91
CA PRO A 120 -6.37 11.27 26.13
C PRO A 120 -6.83 12.07 24.89
N VAL A 121 -7.11 13.37 25.09
CA VAL A 121 -7.68 14.26 24.05
C VAL A 121 -6.78 14.46 22.83
N ASP A 122 -5.46 14.28 22.97
CA ASP A 122 -4.53 14.43 21.84
C ASP A 122 -4.61 13.28 20.82
N TRP A 123 -5.33 12.19 21.13
CA TRP A 123 -5.69 11.12 20.20
C TRP A 123 -6.89 11.47 19.30
N ASP A 124 -7.57 12.60 19.54
CA ASP A 124 -8.71 13.03 18.73
C ASP A 124 -8.29 13.21 17.26
N GLY A 125 -8.98 12.50 16.37
CA GLY A 125 -8.67 12.51 14.93
C GLY A 125 -7.55 11.57 14.50
N TYR A 126 -6.98 10.77 15.41
CA TYR A 126 -6.05 9.68 15.12
C TYR A 126 -6.70 8.32 15.34
N TRP A 127 -6.21 7.29 14.66
CA TRP A 127 -6.62 5.91 14.91
C TRP A 127 -6.25 5.48 16.34
N ASN A 128 -7.14 4.76 17.03
CA ASN A 128 -6.81 4.11 18.31
C ASN A 128 -6.01 2.84 18.04
N GLY A 129 -4.77 3.02 17.58
CA GLY A 129 -3.87 1.95 17.20
C GLY A 129 -3.49 1.04 18.38
N PHE A 130 -3.29 -0.25 18.08
CA PHE A 130 -2.86 -1.23 19.07
C PHE A 130 -1.48 -0.88 19.67
N PHE A 131 -0.54 -0.43 18.82
CA PHE A 131 0.84 -0.08 19.19
C PHE A 131 1.10 1.41 19.38
N GLY A 132 0.07 2.25 19.43
CA GLY A 132 0.25 3.68 19.66
C GLY A 132 -0.70 4.58 18.87
N LYS A 133 -0.55 5.88 19.10
CA LYS A 133 -1.41 6.93 18.57
C LYS A 133 -1.28 7.01 17.04
N GLY A 134 -2.34 6.66 16.31
CA GLY A 134 -2.35 6.71 14.84
C GLY A 134 -1.58 5.57 14.16
N VAL A 135 -1.06 4.59 14.92
CA VAL A 135 -0.31 3.46 14.37
C VAL A 135 -1.27 2.42 13.80
N GLU A 136 -1.18 2.19 12.49
CA GLU A 136 -1.93 1.14 11.77
C GLU A 136 -1.03 -0.06 11.50
N ASN A 137 -0.90 -0.95 12.49
CA ASN A 137 -0.04 -2.14 12.45
C ASN A 137 -0.53 -3.23 11.48
N ALA A 138 -1.85 -3.43 11.40
CA ALA A 138 -2.46 -4.30 10.41
C ALA A 138 -2.93 -3.48 9.19
N ASP A 139 -2.97 -4.10 8.00
CA ASP A 139 -3.53 -3.48 6.80
C ASP A 139 -5.02 -3.15 6.95
N LEU A 140 -5.73 -3.89 7.81
CA LEU A 140 -7.05 -3.53 8.32
C LEU A 140 -7.17 -3.90 9.79
N GLU A 141 -7.64 -2.94 10.58
CA GLU A 141 -7.94 -3.11 11.98
C GLU A 141 -9.35 -2.59 12.30
N THR A 142 -10.03 -3.22 13.25
CA THR A 142 -11.23 -2.67 13.88
C THR A 142 -11.04 -2.61 15.39
N TYR A 143 -11.63 -1.60 16.03
CA TYR A 143 -11.63 -1.44 17.48
C TYR A 143 -13.02 -1.06 17.99
N PHE A 144 -13.51 -1.78 19.00
CA PHE A 144 -14.77 -1.46 19.65
C PHE A 144 -14.82 -2.06 21.06
N VAL A 145 -15.72 -1.53 21.88
CA VAL A 145 -15.88 -1.93 23.28
C VAL A 145 -17.34 -2.23 23.57
N PHE A 146 -17.60 -3.29 24.32
CA PHE A 146 -18.94 -3.72 24.75
C PHE A 146 -18.94 -4.18 26.21
N ASP A 147 -20.09 -4.19 26.86
CA ASP A 147 -20.27 -4.68 28.23
C ASP A 147 -21.56 -5.49 28.38
N ASP A 148 -21.70 -6.18 29.51
CA ASP A 148 -22.86 -7.00 29.89
C ASP A 148 -23.94 -6.23 30.68
N SER A 149 -23.85 -4.89 30.71
CA SER A 149 -24.64 -4.09 31.65
C SER A 149 -26.15 -4.22 31.45
N GLN A 150 -26.59 -4.64 30.26
CA GLN A 150 -28.00 -4.85 29.91
C GLN A 150 -28.55 -6.21 30.33
N ASP A 151 -27.72 -7.18 30.72
CA ASP A 151 -28.22 -8.45 31.24
C ASP A 151 -28.86 -8.23 32.62
N LYS A 152 -30.19 -8.21 32.68
CA LYS A 152 -30.93 -8.01 33.94
C LYS A 152 -31.37 -9.31 34.60
N GLN A 153 -31.01 -10.47 34.06
CA GLN A 153 -31.48 -11.76 34.54
C GLN A 153 -31.17 -11.97 36.02
N TYR A 154 -29.90 -11.83 36.40
CA TYR A 154 -29.44 -12.15 37.76
C TYR A 154 -29.88 -11.10 38.79
N ALA A 155 -30.08 -9.86 38.33
CA ALA A 155 -30.73 -8.82 39.12
C ALA A 155 -32.21 -9.18 39.42
N ILE A 156 -32.93 -9.73 38.45
CA ILE A 156 -34.33 -10.14 38.61
C ILE A 156 -34.46 -11.42 39.45
N GLN A 157 -33.62 -12.42 39.18
CA GLN A 157 -33.70 -13.74 39.82
C GLN A 157 -33.14 -13.75 41.24
N TYR A 158 -32.00 -13.08 41.45
CA TYR A 158 -31.22 -13.18 42.69
C TYR A 158 -31.05 -11.83 43.41
N GLY A 159 -31.43 -10.72 42.78
CA GLY A 159 -31.13 -9.38 43.28
C GLY A 159 -29.63 -9.07 43.27
N PHE A 160 -28.88 -9.74 42.39
CA PHE A 160 -27.44 -9.54 42.21
C PHE A 160 -27.17 -8.36 41.28
N TYR A 161 -26.27 -7.48 41.70
CA TYR A 161 -25.77 -6.37 40.89
C TYR A 161 -24.25 -6.36 41.04
N PRO A 162 -23.49 -6.40 39.93
CA PRO A 162 -22.02 -6.46 40.00
C PRO A 162 -21.41 -5.17 40.58
N ILE A 163 -22.15 -4.06 40.50
CA ILE A 163 -21.85 -2.81 41.19
C ILE A 163 -23.06 -2.44 42.06
N PRO A 164 -23.06 -2.78 43.36
CA PRO A 164 -24.22 -2.55 44.23
C PRO A 164 -24.71 -1.10 44.32
N SER A 165 -23.81 -0.12 44.09
CA SER A 165 -24.15 1.31 44.08
C SER A 165 -24.77 1.78 42.75
N ASP A 166 -24.69 1.00 41.67
CA ASP A 166 -25.27 1.27 40.35
C ASP A 166 -26.15 0.11 39.89
N THR A 167 -27.39 0.09 40.38
CA THR A 167 -28.39 -0.95 40.05
C THR A 167 -28.85 -0.92 38.58
N SER A 168 -28.37 0.03 37.78
CA SER A 168 -28.63 0.02 36.35
C SER A 168 -27.57 -0.73 35.54
N ARG A 169 -26.59 -1.38 36.19
CA ARG A 169 -25.72 -2.41 35.60
C ARG A 169 -26.11 -3.79 36.09
N GLY A 170 -26.29 -4.73 35.16
CA GLY A 170 -26.52 -6.14 35.47
C GLY A 170 -25.36 -6.98 34.94
N GLY A 171 -25.60 -8.26 34.64
CA GLY A 171 -24.57 -9.22 34.23
C GLY A 171 -23.55 -9.50 35.33
N LEU A 172 -22.34 -9.86 34.92
CA LEU A 172 -21.14 -10.01 35.73
C LEU A 172 -20.37 -8.68 35.91
N GLY A 173 -20.74 -7.61 35.21
CA GLY A 173 -19.98 -6.36 35.24
C GLY A 173 -18.66 -6.49 34.50
N LEU A 174 -18.67 -7.18 33.37
CA LEU A 174 -17.53 -7.36 32.49
C LEU A 174 -17.58 -6.36 31.33
N GLN A 175 -16.42 -5.84 30.96
CA GLN A 175 -16.23 -5.01 29.77
C GLN A 175 -15.20 -5.66 28.87
N VAL A 176 -15.48 -5.71 27.57
CA VAL A 176 -14.59 -6.29 26.56
C VAL A 176 -14.13 -5.20 25.60
N ARG A 177 -12.81 -5.03 25.47
CA ARG A 177 -12.18 -4.31 24.36
C ARG A 177 -11.82 -5.34 23.32
N ASN A 178 -12.32 -5.19 22.09
CA ASN A 178 -12.14 -6.17 21.03
C ASN A 178 -11.45 -5.54 19.82
N ARG A 179 -10.51 -6.29 19.25
CA ARG A 179 -9.80 -5.96 18.02
C ARG A 179 -9.86 -7.09 17.02
N GLY A 180 -9.96 -6.72 15.75
CA GLY A 180 -9.80 -7.63 14.62
C GLY A 180 -8.64 -7.17 13.73
N PHE A 181 -7.75 -8.08 13.34
CA PHE A 181 -6.58 -7.77 12.50
C PHE A 181 -6.55 -8.57 11.21
N GLN A 182 -6.17 -7.93 10.11
CA GLN A 182 -5.87 -8.57 8.83
C GLN A 182 -4.62 -7.96 8.18
N TRP A 183 -3.73 -8.81 7.70
CA TRP A 183 -2.61 -8.45 6.83
C TRP A 183 -2.84 -8.99 5.43
N SER A 184 -2.44 -8.21 4.44
CA SER A 184 -2.52 -8.51 3.01
C SER A 184 -1.28 -9.23 2.48
N GLN A 185 -0.25 -9.34 3.31
CA GLN A 185 0.92 -10.16 3.04
C GLN A 185 0.49 -11.62 2.84
N VAL A 186 0.98 -12.24 1.76
CA VAL A 186 0.61 -13.58 1.26
C VAL A 186 0.74 -14.76 2.26
N LEU A 187 1.57 -14.64 3.29
CA LEU A 187 1.69 -15.59 4.40
C LEU A 187 0.54 -15.46 5.41
N ALA A 188 -0.13 -14.29 5.45
CA ALA A 188 -1.18 -13.93 6.41
C ALA A 188 -2.51 -13.55 5.74
N GLU A 189 -2.62 -13.61 4.41
CA GLU A 189 -3.78 -13.09 3.67
C GLU A 189 -5.05 -13.95 3.79
N ASP A 190 -4.95 -15.11 4.44
CA ASP A 190 -5.99 -16.12 4.51
C ASP A 190 -6.58 -16.33 5.91
N ASN A 191 -6.46 -15.33 6.78
CA ASN A 191 -6.98 -15.38 8.13
C ASN A 191 -7.49 -14.03 8.65
N ILE A 192 -8.15 -14.08 9.81
CA ILE A 192 -8.51 -12.94 10.65
C ILE A 192 -8.13 -13.30 12.09
N PHE A 193 -7.41 -12.42 12.76
CA PHE A 193 -7.17 -12.52 14.20
C PHE A 193 -8.25 -11.76 14.96
N TRP A 194 -8.73 -12.33 16.06
CA TRP A 194 -9.65 -11.71 17.01
C TRP A 194 -9.03 -11.71 18.39
N TYR A 195 -8.84 -10.53 18.96
CA TYR A 195 -8.19 -10.31 20.24
C TYR A 195 -9.16 -9.64 21.21
N TYR A 196 -9.41 -10.28 22.34
CA TYR A 196 -10.38 -9.85 23.35
C TYR A 196 -9.67 -9.55 24.66
N GLU A 197 -9.80 -8.31 25.16
CA GLU A 197 -9.37 -7.91 26.50
C GLU A 197 -10.59 -7.76 27.39
N ILE A 198 -10.70 -8.57 28.43
CA ILE A 198 -11.91 -8.73 29.23
C ILE A 198 -11.60 -8.28 30.66
N GLN A 199 -12.20 -7.17 31.06
CA GLN A 199 -11.98 -6.52 32.35
C GLN A 199 -13.17 -6.71 33.28
N ASN A 200 -12.89 -7.05 34.54
CA ASN A 200 -13.87 -6.97 35.62
C ASN A 200 -13.98 -5.52 36.13
N ILE A 201 -14.98 -4.79 35.64
CA ILE A 201 -15.30 -3.43 36.10
C ILE A 201 -16.26 -3.43 37.30
N GLY A 202 -16.64 -4.60 37.79
CA GLY A 202 -17.50 -4.83 38.95
C GLY A 202 -16.82 -4.51 40.28
N GLN A 203 -17.51 -4.84 41.38
CA GLN A 203 -17.00 -4.76 42.76
C GLN A 203 -16.96 -6.13 43.44
N GLN A 204 -16.98 -7.19 42.65
CA GLN A 204 -17.01 -8.58 43.10
C GLN A 204 -15.86 -9.33 42.44
N ASP A 205 -15.09 -10.06 43.25
CA ASP A 205 -14.12 -11.03 42.74
C ASP A 205 -14.85 -12.30 42.31
N TYR A 206 -14.41 -12.89 41.21
CA TYR A 206 -14.93 -14.14 40.68
C TYR A 206 -13.85 -15.24 40.81
N PRO A 207 -13.89 -16.08 41.86
CA PRO A 207 -12.85 -17.09 42.09
C PRO A 207 -12.76 -18.17 41.02
N LYS A 208 -13.82 -18.32 40.21
CA LYS A 208 -13.87 -19.26 39.09
C LYS A 208 -14.53 -18.56 37.91
N THR A 209 -13.72 -18.24 36.93
CA THR A 209 -14.12 -17.64 35.66
C THR A 209 -13.56 -18.50 34.53
N LEU A 210 -14.25 -18.54 33.41
CA LEU A 210 -13.73 -19.07 32.15
C LEU A 210 -14.12 -18.17 31.00
N PHE A 211 -13.28 -18.15 29.98
CA PHE A 211 -13.59 -17.59 28.67
C PHE A 211 -13.69 -18.73 27.67
N ALA A 212 -14.63 -18.61 26.74
CA ALA A 212 -14.94 -19.63 25.77
C ALA A 212 -15.35 -19.01 24.43
N GLN A 213 -15.32 -19.82 23.38
CA GLN A 213 -15.82 -19.44 22.07
C GLN A 213 -16.68 -20.55 21.49
N TYR A 214 -17.85 -20.18 20.98
CA TYR A 214 -18.74 -21.04 20.21
C TYR A 214 -18.59 -20.75 18.72
N VAL A 215 -18.39 -21.78 17.91
CA VAL A 215 -18.22 -21.68 16.45
C VAL A 215 -19.26 -22.54 15.76
N ASP A 216 -20.05 -21.93 14.89
CA ASP A 216 -21.07 -22.55 14.04
C ASP A 216 -20.64 -22.52 12.57
N TRP A 217 -20.44 -23.70 11.99
CA TRP A 217 -19.84 -23.83 10.66
C TRP A 217 -20.87 -23.89 9.55
N GLY A 218 -20.55 -23.22 8.44
CA GLY A 218 -21.38 -23.15 7.23
C GLY A 218 -20.65 -23.68 5.99
N ILE A 219 -19.86 -24.74 6.11
CA ILE A 219 -18.92 -25.16 5.05
C ILE A 219 -19.69 -25.61 3.80
N GLY A 220 -19.39 -24.98 2.67
CA GLY A 220 -20.04 -25.26 1.39
C GLY A 220 -21.30 -24.44 1.13
N GLY A 221 -21.59 -23.44 1.97
CA GLY A 221 -22.68 -22.50 1.78
C GLY A 221 -24.07 -23.11 1.94
N VAL A 222 -25.06 -22.50 1.28
CA VAL A 222 -26.49 -22.73 1.56
C VAL A 222 -26.90 -24.17 1.25
N GLY A 223 -27.30 -24.92 2.29
CA GLY A 223 -27.68 -26.33 2.17
C GLY A 223 -26.49 -27.31 2.06
N GLY A 224 -25.25 -26.80 2.13
CA GLY A 224 -24.03 -27.61 2.27
C GLY A 224 -23.68 -27.94 3.73
N SER A 225 -24.11 -27.09 4.68
CA SER A 225 -23.81 -27.21 6.12
C SER A 225 -24.29 -28.51 6.76
N ASP A 226 -25.38 -29.09 6.27
CA ASP A 226 -25.93 -30.37 6.78
C ASP A 226 -24.99 -31.58 6.58
N PHE A 227 -23.97 -31.45 5.75
CA PHE A 227 -23.01 -32.50 5.40
C PHE A 227 -21.59 -32.07 5.70
N ASN A 228 -21.35 -31.49 6.88
CA ASN A 228 -20.03 -31.07 7.32
C ASN A 228 -19.39 -32.12 8.23
N SER A 229 -18.08 -32.08 8.31
CA SER A 229 -17.26 -32.86 9.23
C SER A 229 -16.22 -31.94 9.84
N GLY A 230 -15.78 -32.24 11.06
CA GLY A 230 -14.75 -31.46 11.72
C GLY A 230 -13.92 -32.30 12.67
N ALA A 231 -12.76 -31.78 13.04
CA ALA A 231 -11.82 -32.42 13.94
C ALA A 231 -10.92 -31.39 14.65
N TYR A 232 -10.21 -31.85 15.68
CA TYR A 232 -9.16 -31.09 16.33
C TYR A 232 -7.79 -31.70 16.02
N ASP A 233 -6.76 -30.87 15.88
CA ASP A 233 -5.37 -31.29 15.74
C ASP A 233 -4.55 -30.79 16.94
N THR A 234 -4.13 -31.71 17.81
CA THR A 234 -3.42 -31.36 19.06
C THR A 234 -1.98 -30.92 18.87
N GLN A 235 -1.39 -31.15 17.69
CA GLN A 235 -0.05 -30.66 17.41
C GLN A 235 -0.06 -29.20 16.96
N LEU A 236 -1.16 -28.78 16.34
CA LEU A 236 -1.30 -27.45 15.73
C LEU A 236 -2.24 -26.54 16.52
N ASP A 237 -2.87 -27.05 17.58
CA ASP A 237 -3.90 -26.37 18.37
C ASP A 237 -4.97 -25.65 17.55
N ILE A 238 -5.64 -26.44 16.71
CA ILE A 238 -6.62 -25.96 15.75
C ILE A 238 -7.82 -26.91 15.63
N SER A 239 -9.02 -26.33 15.69
CA SER A 239 -10.24 -26.98 15.21
C SER A 239 -10.42 -26.66 13.74
N TYR A 240 -10.79 -27.65 12.91
CA TYR A 240 -11.02 -27.45 11.48
C TYR A 240 -12.20 -28.27 10.97
N SER A 241 -12.85 -27.73 9.93
CA SER A 241 -14.09 -28.24 9.35
C SER A 241 -14.02 -28.27 7.82
N TRP A 242 -14.68 -29.26 7.23
CA TRP A 242 -14.78 -29.48 5.77
C TRP A 242 -16.15 -29.98 5.36
N SER A 243 -16.47 -29.88 4.07
CA SER A 243 -17.68 -30.46 3.50
C SER A 243 -17.44 -31.91 3.04
N GLU A 244 -18.36 -32.82 3.37
CA GLU A 244 -18.42 -34.17 2.79
C GLU A 244 -18.98 -34.14 1.36
N LEU A 245 -19.53 -33.02 0.91
CA LEU A 245 -19.98 -32.81 -0.46
C LEU A 245 -18.80 -32.37 -1.34
N LYS A 246 -18.85 -32.78 -2.61
CA LYS A 246 -17.82 -32.43 -3.61
C LYS A 246 -17.94 -30.99 -4.13
N VAL A 247 -19.09 -30.35 -3.94
CA VAL A 247 -19.40 -29.03 -4.48
C VAL A 247 -20.16 -28.20 -3.45
N GLY A 248 -19.92 -26.89 -3.41
CA GLY A 248 -20.66 -25.94 -2.58
C GLY A 248 -21.78 -25.21 -3.33
N GLN A 249 -22.63 -24.48 -2.59
CA GLN A 249 -23.82 -23.78 -3.09
C GLN A 249 -23.93 -22.32 -2.60
N PRO A 250 -24.33 -21.37 -3.48
CA PRO A 250 -24.84 -21.55 -4.84
C PRO A 250 -23.76 -21.68 -5.93
N GLY A 251 -24.06 -22.40 -7.02
CA GLY A 251 -23.24 -22.36 -8.24
C GLY A 251 -22.32 -23.57 -8.46
N ASN A 252 -22.38 -24.58 -7.57
CA ASN A 252 -21.60 -25.82 -7.66
C ASN A 252 -20.09 -25.59 -7.74
N TRP A 253 -19.54 -24.67 -6.94
CA TRP A 253 -18.09 -24.45 -6.92
C TRP A 253 -17.35 -25.67 -6.35
N SER A 254 -16.14 -25.90 -6.85
CA SER A 254 -15.27 -27.00 -6.43
C SER A 254 -13.81 -26.64 -6.72
N PRO A 255 -12.86 -27.10 -5.89
CA PRO A 255 -13.09 -27.83 -4.64
C PRO A 255 -13.69 -26.93 -3.55
N VAL A 256 -14.37 -27.53 -2.56
CA VAL A 256 -14.75 -26.84 -1.32
C VAL A 256 -13.55 -26.88 -0.38
N GLY A 257 -13.11 -25.72 0.10
CA GLY A 257 -11.97 -25.61 1.01
C GLY A 257 -12.29 -26.06 2.43
N TYR A 258 -11.33 -25.82 3.32
CA TYR A 258 -11.42 -26.03 4.76
C TYR A 258 -11.42 -24.69 5.47
N ALA A 259 -12.12 -24.61 6.60
CA ALA A 259 -12.01 -23.51 7.54
C ALA A 259 -11.56 -24.04 8.90
N GLY A 260 -10.81 -23.25 9.64
CA GLY A 260 -10.34 -23.59 10.97
C GLY A 260 -10.34 -22.40 11.90
N TYR A 261 -10.36 -22.70 13.19
CA TYR A 261 -10.19 -21.75 14.28
C TYR A 261 -9.02 -22.22 15.13
N ALA A 262 -7.99 -21.40 15.19
CA ALA A 262 -6.80 -21.64 15.98
C ALA A 262 -6.91 -20.90 17.31
N PHE A 263 -6.62 -21.62 18.39
CA PHE A 263 -6.40 -21.01 19.69
C PHE A 263 -5.02 -20.34 19.71
N LEU A 264 -4.93 -19.13 20.27
CA LEU A 264 -3.69 -18.38 20.34
C LEU A 264 -3.35 -17.98 21.78
N GLU A 265 -4.29 -17.38 22.49
CA GLU A 265 -4.03 -16.81 23.82
C GLU A 265 -5.11 -17.20 24.83
N SER A 266 -4.69 -17.62 26.02
CA SER A 266 -5.54 -17.84 27.19
C SER A 266 -5.38 -16.73 28.22
N PRO A 267 -6.32 -16.60 29.17
CA PRO A 267 -6.07 -15.94 30.46
C PRO A 267 -4.86 -16.54 31.19
N GLY A 268 -4.25 -15.74 32.07
CA GLY A 268 -3.13 -16.17 32.91
C GLY A 268 -3.41 -16.13 34.42
N ILE A 269 -2.52 -16.74 35.22
CA ILE A 269 -2.57 -16.72 36.69
C ILE A 269 -1.19 -16.36 37.27
N SER A 270 -0.79 -15.11 37.15
CA SER A 270 0.55 -14.65 37.53
C SER A 270 0.85 -14.58 39.03
N ASP A 271 -0.11 -14.87 39.93
CA ASP A 271 0.05 -14.71 41.37
C ASP A 271 -0.06 -16.00 42.20
N ASP A 272 -0.15 -17.18 41.55
CA ASP A 272 -0.19 -18.47 42.24
C ASP A 272 1.19 -19.10 42.49
N GLY A 273 2.24 -18.53 41.88
CA GLY A 273 3.63 -18.97 41.99
C GLY A 273 3.91 -20.29 41.27
N ILE A 274 3.07 -20.65 40.32
CA ILE A 274 3.21 -21.78 39.40
C ILE A 274 3.63 -21.22 38.03
N ASP A 275 4.40 -22.02 37.30
CA ASP A 275 4.76 -21.80 35.90
C ASP A 275 3.70 -22.56 35.08
N ASN A 276 2.63 -21.87 34.67
CA ASN A 276 1.43 -22.47 34.07
C ASN A 276 1.60 -22.77 32.57
N ASP A 277 2.45 -22.05 31.85
CA ASP A 277 2.77 -22.31 30.44
C ASP A 277 4.13 -23.01 30.18
N ASP A 278 4.86 -23.36 31.25
CA ASP A 278 6.09 -24.17 31.23
C ASP A 278 7.29 -23.44 30.56
N ASP A 279 7.32 -22.12 30.64
CA ASP A 279 8.32 -21.25 30.02
C ASP A 279 9.55 -20.99 30.92
N GLY A 280 9.45 -21.28 32.22
CA GLY A 280 10.50 -21.09 33.23
C GLY A 280 10.34 -19.87 34.14
N LEU A 281 9.27 -19.08 33.96
CA LEU A 281 8.86 -17.94 34.77
C LEU A 281 7.67 -18.30 35.67
N THR A 282 7.34 -17.46 36.67
CA THR A 282 6.25 -17.75 37.65
C THR A 282 5.41 -16.53 38.08
N ASP A 283 5.83 -15.32 37.72
CA ASP A 283 5.05 -14.08 37.84
C ASP A 283 5.33 -13.28 36.58
N GLU A 284 4.32 -13.15 35.74
CA GLU A 284 4.38 -12.49 34.46
C GLU A 284 3.13 -11.60 34.38
N ARG A 285 3.18 -10.48 35.11
CA ARG A 285 2.07 -9.53 35.18
C ARG A 285 2.28 -8.41 34.18
N ARG A 286 1.43 -8.36 33.15
CA ARG A 286 1.41 -7.26 32.17
C ARG A 286 1.09 -5.86 32.69
N ASP A 287 0.64 -5.72 33.94
CA ASP A 287 0.25 -4.43 34.54
C ASP A 287 1.28 -3.84 35.50
N ASN A 288 2.45 -4.48 35.61
CA ASN A 288 3.61 -4.00 36.35
C ASN A 288 4.25 -2.77 35.66
N ASP A 289 5.12 -2.07 36.41
CA ASP A 289 6.06 -1.11 35.82
C ASP A 289 7.41 -1.80 35.60
N ALA A 290 8.36 -1.13 34.93
CA ALA A 290 9.72 -1.66 34.69
C ALA A 290 10.43 -2.17 35.96
N GLY A 291 10.02 -1.71 37.14
CA GLY A 291 10.62 -2.09 38.41
C GLY A 291 12.08 -1.67 38.53
N THR A 292 12.96 -2.62 38.84
CA THR A 292 14.39 -2.38 39.08
C THR A 292 15.25 -3.10 38.05
N PHE A 293 16.29 -2.43 37.55
CA PHE A 293 17.24 -3.05 36.65
C PHE A 293 18.08 -4.14 37.34
N LEU A 294 17.94 -5.37 36.87
CA LEU A 294 18.60 -6.57 37.40
C LEU A 294 19.95 -6.77 36.70
N THR A 295 20.98 -7.05 37.49
CA THR A 295 22.36 -7.22 36.97
C THR A 295 22.89 -8.64 37.12
N ASP A 296 22.18 -9.48 37.87
CA ASP A 296 22.53 -10.87 38.13
C ASP A 296 21.26 -11.71 38.37
N SER A 297 21.22 -12.91 37.81
CA SER A 297 20.08 -13.86 37.92
C SER A 297 19.62 -14.16 39.35
N THR A 298 20.45 -13.99 40.38
CA THR A 298 20.04 -14.19 41.78
C THR A 298 19.12 -13.09 42.33
N GLN A 299 19.00 -11.98 41.61
CA GLN A 299 18.10 -10.86 41.93
C GLN A 299 16.69 -11.11 41.38
N ASP A 300 16.58 -11.98 40.39
CA ASP A 300 15.37 -12.36 39.70
C ASP A 300 14.68 -13.51 40.46
N LYS A 301 13.51 -13.21 41.03
CA LYS A 301 12.79 -14.15 41.91
C LYS A 301 11.85 -15.05 41.13
N PHE A 302 11.51 -14.67 39.91
CA PHE A 302 10.47 -15.30 39.11
C PHE A 302 11.06 -16.17 38.01
N TYR A 303 12.34 -15.97 37.66
CA TYR A 303 13.18 -16.92 36.94
C TYR A 303 13.44 -18.20 37.75
N THR A 304 12.65 -19.25 37.51
CA THR A 304 12.68 -20.48 38.32
C THR A 304 13.37 -21.67 37.65
N ASP A 305 13.34 -21.80 36.32
CA ASP A 305 14.03 -22.88 35.60
C ASP A 305 14.78 -22.42 34.34
N ALA A 306 16.10 -22.38 34.46
CA ALA A 306 17.00 -21.99 33.38
C ALA A 306 16.92 -22.84 32.11
N ASN A 307 16.52 -24.13 32.21
CA ASN A 307 16.44 -24.99 31.03
C ASN A 307 15.14 -24.75 30.26
N LYS A 308 14.03 -24.51 30.97
CA LYS A 308 12.76 -24.16 30.34
C LYS A 308 12.85 -22.81 29.65
N PHE A 309 13.39 -21.81 30.36
CA PHE A 309 13.63 -20.48 29.82
C PHE A 309 14.46 -20.52 28.53
N TYR A 310 15.57 -21.26 28.54
CA TYR A 310 16.39 -21.43 27.35
C TYR A 310 15.65 -22.16 26.21
N ALA A 311 14.82 -23.15 26.54
CA ALA A 311 14.06 -23.91 25.56
C ALA A 311 12.96 -23.06 24.89
N TRP A 312 12.37 -22.12 25.64
CA TRP A 312 11.30 -21.24 25.17
C TRP A 312 11.87 -20.02 24.43
N TYR A 313 12.70 -19.22 25.09
CA TYR A 313 13.22 -17.94 24.58
C TYR A 313 14.50 -18.06 23.75
N GLY A 314 15.19 -19.21 23.81
CA GLY A 314 16.38 -19.48 23.00
C GLY A 314 17.67 -18.80 23.46
N HIS A 315 17.65 -18.12 24.62
CA HIS A 315 18.83 -17.55 25.27
C HIS A 315 18.85 -17.84 26.77
N TYR A 316 20.01 -17.61 27.39
CA TYR A 316 20.13 -17.62 28.85
C TYR A 316 19.86 -16.21 29.40
N TRP A 317 19.48 -16.17 30.67
CA TRP A 317 19.29 -14.95 31.45
C TRP A 317 20.36 -13.88 31.16
N LYS A 318 19.94 -12.64 30.95
CA LYS A 318 20.80 -11.47 30.74
C LYS A 318 20.28 -10.27 31.57
N PRO A 319 21.11 -9.24 31.83
CA PRO A 319 20.65 -8.06 32.55
C PRO A 319 19.47 -7.38 31.85
N HIS A 320 18.38 -7.14 32.60
CA HIS A 320 17.11 -6.60 32.10
C HIS A 320 16.36 -5.85 33.22
N TRP A 321 15.24 -5.20 32.89
CA TRP A 321 14.37 -4.55 33.88
C TRP A 321 13.46 -5.59 34.53
N SER A 322 13.28 -5.59 35.86
CA SER A 322 12.54 -6.66 36.54
C SER A 322 11.07 -6.83 36.17
N GLY A 323 10.50 -5.92 35.36
CA GLY A 323 9.17 -6.06 34.79
C GLY A 323 9.14 -6.42 33.30
N ASP A 324 10.31 -6.65 32.69
CA ASP A 324 10.52 -7.21 31.34
C ASP A 324 11.07 -8.63 31.53
N GLU A 325 10.23 -9.51 32.11
CA GLU A 325 10.68 -10.79 32.67
C GLU A 325 11.23 -11.78 31.61
N ASN A 326 10.79 -11.65 30.35
CA ASN A 326 11.28 -12.45 29.22
C ASN A 326 12.50 -11.84 28.50
N GLU A 327 12.89 -10.64 28.92
CA GLU A 327 14.09 -9.92 28.48
C GLU A 327 14.09 -9.55 26.98
N ASN A 328 12.93 -9.36 26.34
CA ASN A 328 12.85 -9.15 24.90
C ASN A 328 12.82 -7.65 24.50
N TRP A 329 12.50 -6.75 25.43
CA TRP A 329 12.48 -5.30 25.21
C TRP A 329 13.88 -4.76 24.90
N LYS A 330 13.97 -3.90 23.88
CA LYS A 330 15.24 -3.31 23.43
C LYS A 330 15.19 -1.80 23.51
N SER A 331 16.03 -1.25 24.38
CA SER A 331 16.36 0.17 24.43
C SER A 331 16.94 0.69 23.10
N TYR A 332 16.97 2.02 22.94
CA TYR A 332 17.62 2.71 21.84
C TYR A 332 19.08 2.30 21.60
N THR A 333 19.52 2.40 20.35
CA THR A 333 20.90 2.08 19.95
C THR A 333 21.78 3.33 19.98
N ASP A 334 22.58 3.49 21.02
CA ASP A 334 23.57 4.57 21.16
C ASP A 334 24.79 4.36 20.24
N LEU A 335 24.68 4.82 18.99
CA LEU A 335 25.70 4.67 17.95
C LEU A 335 26.94 5.53 18.23
N ASN A 336 26.76 6.65 18.91
CA ASN A 336 27.83 7.60 19.19
C ASN A 336 28.45 7.46 20.60
N HIS A 337 27.90 6.55 21.41
CA HIS A 337 28.35 6.16 22.74
C HIS A 337 28.33 7.32 23.76
N ASN A 338 27.34 8.21 23.70
CA ASN A 338 27.20 9.33 24.64
C ASN A 338 26.23 9.07 25.80
N GLY A 339 25.58 7.90 25.83
CA GLY A 339 24.62 7.48 26.84
C GLY A 339 23.26 8.16 26.75
N LYS A 340 22.86 8.63 25.56
CA LYS A 340 21.56 9.22 25.25
C LYS A 340 21.15 8.86 23.84
N TRP A 341 19.86 8.83 23.59
CA TRP A 341 19.34 8.80 22.23
C TRP A 341 19.54 10.15 21.53
N ASP A 342 20.06 10.12 20.30
CA ASP A 342 20.14 11.27 19.41
C ASP A 342 19.31 11.07 18.12
N PRO A 343 18.75 12.16 17.53
CA PRO A 343 18.05 12.07 16.26
C PRO A 343 18.87 11.42 15.15
N GLY A 344 18.36 10.31 14.61
CA GLY A 344 19.04 9.47 13.61
C GLY A 344 19.56 8.14 14.16
N GLU A 345 19.51 7.95 15.47
CA GLU A 345 19.74 6.65 16.12
C GLU A 345 18.43 5.84 16.20
N PRO A 346 18.48 4.50 16.04
CA PRO A 346 17.31 3.65 16.23
C PRO A 346 16.76 3.71 17.66
N LEU A 347 15.47 4.02 17.82
CA LEU A 347 14.76 3.93 19.11
C LEU A 347 14.50 2.47 19.53
N ASN A 348 14.40 1.55 18.57
CA ASN A 348 13.97 0.17 18.82
C ASN A 348 12.59 0.13 19.50
N ASP A 349 12.49 -0.41 20.71
CA ASP A 349 11.23 -0.54 21.47
C ASP A 349 10.97 0.68 22.39
N ASP A 350 11.98 1.55 22.58
CA ASP A 350 11.99 2.73 23.46
C ASP A 350 11.29 3.95 22.82
N VAL A 351 10.03 3.77 22.43
CA VAL A 351 9.22 4.75 21.69
C VAL A 351 8.34 5.61 22.60
N GLY A 352 8.41 5.43 23.91
CA GLY A 352 7.62 6.14 24.90
C GLY A 352 6.16 5.69 24.99
N THR A 353 5.44 6.33 25.91
CA THR A 353 4.05 6.02 26.28
C THR A 353 3.01 6.26 25.17
N ASP A 354 3.31 7.11 24.20
CA ASP A 354 2.40 7.35 23.06
C ASP A 354 2.60 6.36 21.90
N GLY A 355 3.66 5.54 21.98
CA GLY A 355 3.96 4.40 21.14
C GLY A 355 4.51 4.75 19.75
N ILE A 356 4.88 6.02 19.49
CA ILE A 356 5.31 6.47 18.16
C ILE A 356 6.74 7.06 18.14
N GLY A 357 7.52 6.70 17.12
CA GLY A 357 8.86 7.24 16.89
C GLY A 357 8.95 8.16 15.65
N PRO A 358 10.15 8.67 15.32
CA PRO A 358 10.36 9.60 14.19
C PRO A 358 9.93 9.12 12.81
N GLY A 359 9.77 7.80 12.61
CA GLY A 359 9.30 7.19 11.37
C GLY A 359 7.77 7.08 11.27
N ASP A 360 7.04 7.32 12.36
CA ASP A 360 5.60 7.08 12.42
C ASP A 360 4.76 8.30 12.00
N PRO A 361 3.63 8.11 11.30
CA PRO A 361 2.71 9.19 10.98
C PRO A 361 2.20 9.91 12.24
N GLY A 362 2.36 11.24 12.28
CA GLY A 362 1.87 12.06 13.38
C GLY A 362 2.87 12.31 14.51
N TYR A 363 4.09 11.78 14.41
CA TYR A 363 5.19 12.10 15.33
C TYR A 363 5.54 13.59 15.32
N LYS A 364 5.53 14.24 16.50
CA LYS A 364 5.78 15.67 16.68
C LYS A 364 7.13 15.97 17.36
N GLY A 365 7.86 14.94 17.75
CA GLY A 365 9.02 14.99 18.63
C GLY A 365 8.80 14.13 19.88
N PRO A 366 9.83 14.03 20.75
CA PRO A 366 9.80 13.11 21.88
C PRO A 366 8.66 13.34 22.86
N ASP A 367 8.28 12.27 23.53
CA ASP A 367 7.18 12.27 24.48
C ASP A 367 7.30 13.38 25.55
N PRO A 368 6.25 14.18 25.80
CA PRO A 368 6.33 15.30 26.74
C PRO A 368 6.63 14.91 28.20
N ASP A 369 6.38 13.65 28.56
CA ASP A 369 6.70 13.11 29.89
C ASP A 369 8.13 12.56 30.01
N GLY A 370 8.84 12.46 28.89
CA GLY A 370 10.25 12.07 28.80
C GLY A 370 10.49 10.56 28.83
N SER A 371 9.47 9.74 28.51
CA SER A 371 9.59 8.29 28.36
C SER A 371 10.41 7.87 27.14
N GLU A 372 10.23 8.53 25.99
CA GLU A 372 10.93 8.16 24.76
C GLU A 372 12.46 8.35 24.82
N GLY A 373 13.20 7.29 24.51
CA GLY A 373 14.66 7.26 24.39
C GLY A 373 15.38 7.36 25.73
N ASP A 374 14.74 6.93 26.82
CA ASP A 374 15.25 7.08 28.19
C ASP A 374 15.99 5.84 28.72
N GLY A 375 15.86 4.69 28.03
CA GLY A 375 16.48 3.43 28.37
C GLY A 375 15.71 2.58 29.38
N LYS A 376 14.43 2.88 29.61
CA LYS A 376 13.55 2.20 30.55
C LYS A 376 12.22 1.86 29.86
N PRO A 377 11.69 0.65 30.04
CA PRO A 377 10.45 0.28 29.40
C PRO A 377 9.24 0.96 30.04
N GLU A 378 8.27 1.35 29.21
CA GLU A 378 7.00 1.92 29.62
C GLU A 378 5.77 1.23 29.00
N GLN A 379 4.67 1.27 29.76
CA GLN A 379 3.37 0.79 29.27
C GLN A 379 2.95 1.56 28.01
N GLY A 380 2.79 0.84 26.90
CA GLY A 380 2.52 1.41 25.58
C GLY A 380 3.64 1.18 24.57
N GLU A 381 4.81 0.74 25.03
CA GLU A 381 5.93 0.36 24.19
C GLU A 381 5.81 -1.08 23.66
N PRO A 382 6.32 -1.36 22.44
CA PRO A 382 6.47 -2.72 21.92
C PRO A 382 7.25 -3.61 22.89
N ASP A 383 6.93 -4.92 22.89
CA ASP A 383 7.70 -5.92 23.65
C ASP A 383 7.81 -5.58 25.15
N PHE A 384 6.78 -4.93 25.73
CA PHE A 384 6.66 -4.72 27.17
C PHE A 384 5.20 -4.68 27.64
N GLY A 385 4.94 -5.18 28.84
CA GLY A 385 3.70 -4.97 29.58
C GLY A 385 2.46 -5.44 28.83
N ILE A 386 1.46 -4.56 28.71
CA ILE A 386 0.19 -4.88 28.06
C ILE A 386 0.31 -5.24 26.57
N LEU A 387 1.41 -4.89 25.91
CA LEU A 387 1.66 -5.18 24.49
C LEU A 387 2.53 -6.42 24.27
N ASP A 388 3.17 -6.94 25.32
CA ASP A 388 3.90 -8.20 25.24
C ASP A 388 3.02 -9.36 25.67
N LYS A 389 2.78 -10.29 24.74
CA LYS A 389 1.96 -11.45 25.03
C LYS A 389 2.70 -12.51 25.86
N ASP A 390 4.03 -12.52 25.82
CA ASP A 390 4.84 -13.46 26.61
C ASP A 390 4.95 -13.02 28.07
N GLU A 391 4.60 -11.78 28.45
CA GLU A 391 4.48 -11.38 29.86
C GLU A 391 3.14 -11.84 30.47
N SER A 392 2.69 -13.06 30.19
CA SER A 392 1.51 -13.63 30.83
C SER A 392 1.69 -15.11 31.04
N ASP A 393 1.55 -15.51 32.30
CA ASP A 393 1.60 -16.90 32.75
C ASP A 393 0.34 -17.67 32.32
N GLN A 394 0.32 -18.13 31.07
CA GLN A 394 -0.87 -18.57 30.36
C GLN A 394 -1.34 -19.97 30.79
N LEU A 395 -2.65 -20.15 30.95
CA LEU A 395 -3.25 -21.47 31.24
C LEU A 395 -3.29 -22.44 30.04
N GLY A 396 -3.20 -21.91 28.83
CA GLY A 396 -3.43 -22.64 27.59
C GLY A 396 -4.89 -23.07 27.36
N LEU A 397 -5.09 -23.90 26.33
CA LEU A 397 -6.41 -24.44 26.01
C LEU A 397 -6.71 -25.68 26.84
N THR A 398 -7.60 -25.54 27.82
CA THR A 398 -7.93 -26.64 28.73
C THR A 398 -9.20 -27.39 28.34
N GLY A 399 -9.99 -26.90 27.37
CA GLY A 399 -11.26 -27.50 26.99
C GLY A 399 -11.60 -27.37 25.50
N PHE A 400 -11.92 -28.50 24.86
CA PHE A 400 -12.44 -28.54 23.49
C PHE A 400 -13.55 -29.58 23.32
N ASN A 401 -14.59 -29.23 22.55
CA ASN A 401 -15.63 -30.16 22.14
C ASN A 401 -16.20 -29.83 20.76
N ILE A 402 -16.44 -30.85 19.95
CA ILE A 402 -17.11 -30.77 18.64
C ILE A 402 -18.40 -31.60 18.65
N PHE A 403 -19.51 -30.99 18.22
CA PHE A 403 -20.85 -31.56 18.40
C PHE A 403 -21.81 -31.14 17.27
N PRO A 404 -22.91 -31.88 17.04
CA PRO A 404 -23.97 -31.41 16.14
C PRO A 404 -24.58 -30.10 16.64
N VAL A 405 -24.85 -29.14 15.76
CA VAL A 405 -25.45 -27.85 16.13
C VAL A 405 -26.76 -28.05 16.93
N HIS A 406 -27.05 -27.14 17.85
CA HIS A 406 -28.20 -27.18 18.80
C HIS A 406 -28.15 -28.28 19.88
N VAL A 407 -27.00 -28.92 20.12
CA VAL A 407 -26.81 -29.78 21.30
C VAL A 407 -26.63 -28.95 22.58
N TYR A 408 -25.87 -27.86 22.50
CA TYR A 408 -25.66 -26.91 23.58
C TYR A 408 -26.15 -25.54 23.13
N GLU A 409 -27.26 -25.09 23.71
CA GLU A 409 -27.90 -23.81 23.37
C GLU A 409 -27.46 -22.73 24.37
N LEU A 410 -27.19 -21.52 23.89
CA LEU A 410 -26.56 -20.44 24.67
C LEU A 410 -27.50 -19.76 25.70
N HIS A 411 -28.74 -20.23 25.84
CA HIS A 411 -29.70 -19.72 26.82
C HIS A 411 -29.75 -20.54 28.12
N ASP A 412 -29.09 -21.69 28.17
CA ASP A 412 -29.01 -22.57 29.35
C ASP A 412 -27.65 -22.40 30.07
N ASP A 413 -27.60 -21.44 30.98
CA ASP A 413 -26.39 -21.05 31.73
C ASP A 413 -25.75 -22.25 32.45
N GLU A 414 -26.57 -23.05 33.14
CA GLU A 414 -26.08 -24.16 33.97
C GLU A 414 -25.61 -25.34 33.12
N GLN A 415 -26.24 -25.61 31.97
CA GLN A 415 -25.74 -26.60 31.02
C GLN A 415 -24.40 -26.18 30.43
N ASN A 416 -24.27 -24.92 30.01
CA ASN A 416 -23.01 -24.39 29.46
C ASN A 416 -21.90 -24.40 30.52
N TRP A 417 -22.19 -24.02 31.75
CA TRP A 417 -21.21 -24.10 32.84
C TRP A 417 -20.75 -25.53 33.08
N ALA A 418 -21.69 -26.47 33.17
CA ALA A 418 -21.40 -27.87 33.40
C ALA A 418 -20.51 -28.46 32.29
N ILE A 419 -20.75 -28.11 31.03
CA ILE A 419 -19.93 -28.62 29.93
C ILE A 419 -18.58 -27.90 29.86
N LEU A 420 -18.54 -26.56 29.86
CA LEU A 420 -17.31 -25.77 29.68
C LEU A 420 -16.28 -26.04 30.79
N THR A 421 -16.72 -26.30 32.02
CA THR A 421 -15.83 -26.66 33.14
C THR A 421 -15.39 -28.11 33.18
N THR A 422 -16.03 -28.99 32.40
CA THR A 422 -15.69 -30.43 32.34
C THR A 422 -15.11 -30.85 31.01
N LEU A 423 -14.98 -29.91 30.06
CA LEU A 423 -14.22 -30.14 28.84
C LEU A 423 -12.81 -30.57 29.22
N THR A 424 -12.36 -31.63 28.58
CA THR A 424 -10.98 -32.09 28.73
C THR A 424 -10.09 -31.31 27.77
N PRO A 425 -8.79 -31.21 28.08
CA PRO A 425 -7.80 -30.75 27.12
C PRO A 425 -8.00 -31.46 25.77
N PRO A 426 -7.73 -30.77 24.66
CA PRO A 426 -8.00 -31.33 23.36
C PRO A 426 -7.36 -32.70 23.15
N SER A 427 -8.13 -33.59 22.54
CA SER A 427 -7.68 -34.90 22.08
C SER A 427 -8.16 -35.08 20.64
N ASP A 428 -7.62 -36.06 19.93
CA ASP A 428 -8.05 -36.38 18.57
C ASP A 428 -9.55 -36.74 18.55
N GLN A 429 -10.40 -35.75 18.26
CA GLN A 429 -11.84 -35.88 18.11
C GLN A 429 -12.21 -35.68 16.64
N ILE A 430 -13.16 -36.46 16.14
CA ILE A 430 -13.70 -36.31 14.79
C ILE A 430 -15.21 -36.52 14.78
N LEU A 431 -15.93 -35.58 14.18
CA LEU A 431 -17.36 -35.66 13.94
C LEU A 431 -17.62 -35.57 12.43
N ARG A 432 -18.54 -36.38 11.90
CA ARG A 432 -18.75 -36.49 10.45
C ARG A 432 -20.20 -36.43 10.01
N GLY A 433 -20.43 -35.78 8.87
CA GLY A 433 -21.67 -35.83 8.10
C GLY A 433 -22.88 -35.22 8.81
N VAL A 434 -22.68 -34.12 9.53
CA VAL A 434 -23.73 -33.39 10.26
C VAL A 434 -23.53 -31.89 10.11
N ASN A 435 -24.56 -31.10 10.41
CA ASN A 435 -24.35 -29.69 10.73
C ASN A 435 -23.68 -29.59 12.11
N LEU A 436 -22.53 -28.92 12.20
CA LEU A 436 -21.63 -29.03 13.33
C LEU A 436 -21.23 -27.68 13.90
N ALA A 437 -21.08 -27.67 15.22
CA ALA A 437 -20.51 -26.59 15.99
C ALA A 437 -19.37 -27.11 16.86
N ASN A 438 -18.52 -26.22 17.34
CA ASN A 438 -17.53 -26.56 18.37
C ASN A 438 -17.41 -25.45 19.41
N MET A 439 -16.89 -25.82 20.58
CA MET A 439 -16.58 -24.92 21.67
C MET A 439 -15.12 -25.06 22.10
N PHE A 440 -14.50 -23.93 22.39
CA PHE A 440 -13.23 -23.82 23.11
C PHE A 440 -13.52 -23.26 24.49
N ALA A 441 -12.78 -23.69 25.52
CA ALA A 441 -12.84 -23.13 26.86
C ALA A 441 -11.44 -22.98 27.45
N SER A 442 -11.19 -21.84 28.09
CA SER A 442 -10.05 -21.63 28.97
C SER A 442 -10.19 -22.47 30.23
N GLY A 443 -9.08 -22.58 30.96
CA GLY A 443 -9.10 -23.08 32.34
C GLY A 443 -9.96 -22.20 33.23
N LEU A 444 -10.30 -22.73 34.41
CA LEU A 444 -10.88 -21.90 35.47
C LEU A 444 -9.78 -21.05 36.09
N PHE A 445 -10.00 -19.74 36.15
CA PHE A 445 -9.08 -18.79 36.77
C PHE A 445 -9.83 -17.80 37.68
N PRO A 446 -9.17 -17.23 38.69
CA PRO A 446 -9.72 -16.13 39.45
C PRO A 446 -9.70 -14.84 38.61
N LEU A 447 -10.80 -14.10 38.57
CA LEU A 447 -10.87 -12.78 37.96
C LEU A 447 -11.22 -11.74 39.03
N HIS A 448 -10.21 -11.02 39.49
CA HIS A 448 -10.30 -10.02 40.56
C HIS A 448 -10.90 -8.71 40.07
N GLN A 449 -11.42 -7.92 41.01
CA GLN A 449 -11.88 -6.56 40.71
C GLN A 449 -10.78 -5.73 40.04
N GLY A 450 -11.09 -5.17 38.86
CA GLY A 450 -10.18 -4.32 38.10
C GLY A 450 -9.22 -5.08 37.17
N GLN A 451 -9.03 -6.38 37.39
CA GLN A 451 -8.16 -7.24 36.58
C GLN A 451 -8.68 -7.35 35.15
N THR A 452 -7.73 -7.41 34.21
CA THR A 452 -8.00 -7.60 32.78
C THR A 452 -7.26 -8.83 32.31
N GLU A 453 -8.00 -9.76 31.73
CA GLU A 453 -7.46 -10.98 31.14
C GLU A 453 -7.75 -11.02 29.63
N ARG A 454 -7.00 -11.84 28.90
CA ARG A 454 -7.02 -11.85 27.44
C ARG A 454 -7.41 -13.21 26.88
N PHE A 455 -7.98 -13.18 25.69
CA PHE A 455 -8.37 -14.36 24.94
C PHE A 455 -8.21 -14.03 23.46
N SER A 456 -7.52 -14.88 22.71
CA SER A 456 -7.28 -14.61 21.28
C SER A 456 -7.39 -15.86 20.43
N MET A 457 -7.97 -15.67 19.24
CA MET A 457 -8.23 -16.73 18.28
C MET A 457 -8.01 -16.24 16.85
N ALA A 458 -7.62 -17.13 15.95
CA ALA A 458 -7.54 -16.85 14.53
C ALA A 458 -8.50 -17.73 13.72
N LEU A 459 -9.35 -17.09 12.91
CA LEU A 459 -10.15 -17.74 11.87
C LEU A 459 -9.29 -17.84 10.61
N LEU A 460 -9.06 -19.04 10.09
CA LEU A 460 -8.19 -19.28 8.94
C LEU A 460 -8.80 -20.26 7.95
N PHE A 461 -8.40 -20.15 6.69
CA PHE A 461 -8.91 -20.99 5.61
C PHE A 461 -7.78 -21.71 4.90
N GLY A 462 -8.08 -22.77 4.16
CA GLY A 462 -7.11 -23.50 3.35
C GLY A 462 -7.78 -24.36 2.28
N MET A 463 -7.04 -24.72 1.24
CA MET A 463 -7.56 -25.60 0.19
C MET A 463 -7.79 -27.03 0.70
N ASP A 464 -6.98 -27.47 1.65
CA ASP A 464 -7.02 -28.77 2.30
C ASP A 464 -6.41 -28.70 3.72
N LYS A 465 -6.38 -29.84 4.42
CA LYS A 465 -5.82 -29.93 5.77
C LYS A 465 -4.33 -29.56 5.82
N ASP A 466 -3.53 -29.96 4.83
CA ASP A 466 -2.09 -29.70 4.83
C ASP A 466 -1.80 -28.21 4.59
N ASP A 467 -2.60 -27.55 3.76
CA ASP A 467 -2.57 -26.09 3.57
C ASP A 467 -2.93 -25.34 4.85
N LEU A 468 -4.01 -25.73 5.55
CA LEU A 468 -4.34 -25.18 6.87
C LEU A 468 -3.18 -25.34 7.87
N ALA A 469 -2.54 -26.51 7.91
CA ALA A 469 -1.41 -26.76 8.80
C ALA A 469 -0.20 -25.86 8.50
N ARG A 470 0.10 -25.60 7.23
CA ARG A 470 1.16 -24.67 6.84
C ARG A 470 0.83 -23.24 7.26
N ARG A 471 -0.43 -22.80 7.08
CA ARG A 471 -0.89 -21.45 7.47
C ARG A 471 -0.91 -21.23 8.97
N LYS A 472 -1.36 -22.22 9.76
CA LYS A 472 -1.31 -22.14 11.23
C LYS A 472 0.10 -21.90 11.75
N LYS A 473 1.13 -22.48 11.12
CA LYS A 473 2.53 -22.19 11.52
C LYS A 473 2.89 -20.71 11.36
N THR A 474 2.48 -20.06 10.28
CA THR A 474 2.70 -18.62 10.11
C THR A 474 1.86 -17.80 11.07
N ILE A 475 0.58 -18.14 11.25
CA ILE A 475 -0.30 -17.48 12.23
C ILE A 475 0.32 -17.54 13.64
N GLN A 476 0.89 -18.68 14.01
CA GLN A 476 1.62 -18.83 15.27
C GLN A 476 2.84 -17.91 15.34
N GLN A 477 3.60 -17.75 14.25
CA GLN A 477 4.75 -16.85 14.21
C GLN A 477 4.34 -15.38 14.37
N ILE A 478 3.23 -14.95 13.76
CA ILE A 478 2.70 -13.58 13.90
C ILE A 478 2.23 -13.34 15.33
N TYR A 479 1.50 -14.29 15.91
CA TYR A 479 1.13 -14.25 17.32
C TYR A 479 2.38 -14.17 18.21
N ASN A 480 3.38 -15.04 17.97
CA ASN A 480 4.66 -15.07 18.68
C ASN A 480 5.47 -13.78 18.57
N ALA A 481 5.23 -12.97 17.55
CA ALA A 481 5.83 -11.64 17.37
C ALA A 481 4.92 -10.52 17.91
N ASN A 482 4.11 -10.78 18.93
CA ASN A 482 3.20 -9.81 19.54
C ASN A 482 2.17 -9.22 18.56
N TYR A 483 1.77 -9.96 17.51
CA TYR A 483 0.96 -9.44 16.39
C TYR A 483 1.65 -8.35 15.57
N GLN A 484 2.98 -8.23 15.65
CA GLN A 484 3.78 -7.42 14.75
C GLN A 484 4.12 -8.21 13.49
N PHE A 485 4.02 -7.57 12.33
CA PHE A 485 4.37 -8.19 11.07
C PHE A 485 4.83 -7.15 10.05
N ALA A 486 5.66 -7.57 9.09
CA ALA A 486 6.14 -6.70 8.02
C ALA A 486 4.95 -6.14 7.22
N LYS A 487 4.96 -4.83 6.99
CA LYS A 487 3.90 -4.11 6.29
C LYS A 487 4.36 -3.75 4.88
N PRO A 488 3.49 -3.85 3.86
CA PRO A 488 3.83 -3.31 2.55
C PRO A 488 4.03 -1.78 2.58
N PRO A 489 4.72 -1.20 1.59
CA PRO A 489 4.80 0.25 1.44
C PRO A 489 3.43 0.91 1.30
N ASP A 490 3.35 2.23 1.52
CA ASP A 490 2.08 2.96 1.44
C ASP A 490 1.44 2.89 0.05
N LYS A 491 0.13 3.13 0.00
CA LYS A 491 -0.65 3.12 -1.23
C LYS A 491 -0.34 4.38 -2.06
N PRO A 492 0.09 4.26 -3.34
CA PRO A 492 0.19 5.43 -4.21
C PRO A 492 -1.20 5.95 -4.58
N ILE A 493 -1.36 7.25 -4.80
CA ILE A 493 -2.64 7.84 -5.22
C ILE A 493 -2.75 7.73 -6.75
N VAL A 494 -3.74 6.97 -7.23
CA VAL A 494 -3.94 6.68 -8.66
C VAL A 494 -5.05 7.52 -9.25
N THR A 495 -4.82 8.01 -10.47
CA THR A 495 -5.87 8.54 -11.34
C THR A 495 -5.95 7.72 -12.62
N ALA A 496 -7.17 7.42 -13.07
CA ALA A 496 -7.44 6.75 -14.35
C ALA A 496 -8.21 7.67 -15.30
N VAL A 497 -7.70 7.83 -16.52
CA VAL A 497 -8.29 8.63 -17.58
C VAL A 497 -8.86 7.70 -18.66
N PRO A 498 -10.17 7.69 -18.89
CA PRO A 498 -10.77 6.90 -19.95
C PRO A 498 -10.41 7.48 -21.32
N GLY A 499 -10.13 6.61 -22.29
CA GLY A 499 -9.91 6.98 -23.68
C GLY A 499 -10.54 6.01 -24.65
N ASN A 500 -10.46 6.35 -25.95
CA ASN A 500 -11.02 5.50 -26.99
C ASN A 500 -10.11 4.28 -27.22
N GLY A 501 -10.55 3.10 -26.77
CA GLY A 501 -9.78 1.87 -26.84
C GLY A 501 -8.51 1.89 -25.97
N LYS A 502 -8.50 2.74 -24.94
CA LYS A 502 -7.38 2.82 -23.98
C LYS A 502 -7.80 3.36 -22.63
N VAL A 503 -7.00 3.10 -21.61
CA VAL A 503 -7.04 3.73 -20.29
C VAL A 503 -5.65 4.22 -19.97
N THR A 504 -5.52 5.47 -19.53
CA THR A 504 -4.24 6.00 -19.00
C THR A 504 -4.32 6.03 -17.49
N LEU A 505 -3.40 5.36 -16.81
CA LEU A 505 -3.20 5.45 -15.37
C LEU A 505 -2.00 6.37 -15.09
N TYR A 506 -2.06 7.14 -14.01
CA TYR A 506 -0.91 7.82 -13.43
C TYR A 506 -1.04 7.92 -11.91
N TRP A 507 0.09 8.01 -11.20
CA TRP A 507 0.11 7.99 -9.74
C TRP A 507 1.26 8.83 -9.13
N ASP A 508 1.21 9.04 -7.82
CA ASP A 508 2.23 9.78 -7.05
C ASP A 508 3.34 8.88 -6.48
N ASP A 509 4.33 9.49 -5.81
CA ASP A 509 5.54 8.84 -5.30
C ASP A 509 5.50 8.56 -3.79
N THR A 510 4.29 8.58 -3.19
CA THR A 510 4.13 8.53 -1.73
C THR A 510 4.69 7.23 -1.14
N ALA A 511 4.50 6.11 -1.84
CA ALA A 511 4.98 4.79 -1.46
C ALA A 511 6.52 4.69 -1.36
N GLU A 512 7.25 5.54 -2.09
CA GLU A 512 8.73 5.47 -2.17
C GLU A 512 9.41 5.98 -0.90
N LYS A 513 8.64 6.61 -0.01
CA LYS A 513 9.08 7.27 1.22
C LYS A 513 8.61 6.53 2.47
N THR A 514 8.01 5.35 2.34
CA THR A 514 7.48 4.57 3.46
C THR A 514 8.58 3.88 4.25
N TYR A 515 8.52 3.99 5.58
CA TYR A 515 9.41 3.30 6.52
C TYR A 515 8.71 2.05 7.08
N ASP A 516 9.36 0.89 7.01
CA ASP A 516 8.88 -0.33 7.66
C ASP A 516 9.39 -0.37 9.11
N ARG A 517 8.48 -0.23 10.07
CA ARG A 517 8.77 -0.26 11.52
C ARG A 517 9.23 -1.64 11.99
N PHE A 518 8.70 -2.71 11.42
CA PHE A 518 9.07 -4.08 11.80
C PHE A 518 10.50 -4.39 11.32
N LEU A 519 10.87 -3.94 10.12
CA LEU A 519 12.21 -4.16 9.56
C LEU A 519 13.23 -3.05 9.88
N GLN A 520 12.79 -1.93 10.44
CA GLN A 520 13.59 -0.73 10.74
C GLN A 520 14.37 -0.19 9.53
N GLN A 521 13.72 -0.14 8.35
CA GLN A 521 14.34 0.30 7.09
C GLN A 521 13.33 0.84 6.07
N TYR A 522 13.83 1.59 5.09
CA TYR A 522 13.08 1.93 3.87
C TYR A 522 13.29 0.83 2.82
N ASP A 523 12.27 0.02 2.55
CA ASP A 523 12.38 -1.22 1.79
C ASP A 523 11.54 -1.26 0.49
N PHE A 524 10.92 -0.14 0.10
CA PHE A 524 10.19 -0.01 -1.17
C PHE A 524 11.07 -0.44 -2.37
N GLU A 525 10.51 -1.26 -3.26
CA GLU A 525 11.20 -1.81 -4.43
C GLU A 525 10.56 -1.35 -5.75
N GLY A 526 9.23 -1.33 -5.85
CA GLY A 526 8.58 -0.94 -7.10
C GLY A 526 7.06 -0.93 -7.09
N TYR A 527 6.48 -0.81 -8.29
CA TYR A 527 5.05 -0.82 -8.56
C TYR A 527 4.65 -1.97 -9.48
N LYS A 528 3.48 -2.56 -9.23
CA LYS A 528 2.79 -3.49 -10.14
C LYS A 528 1.41 -2.97 -10.48
N ILE A 529 0.99 -3.19 -11.73
CA ILE A 529 -0.33 -2.79 -12.22
C ILE A 529 -1.17 -4.03 -12.45
N TYR A 530 -2.32 -4.09 -11.81
CA TYR A 530 -3.34 -5.11 -12.02
C TYR A 530 -4.56 -4.55 -12.73
N LYS A 531 -5.20 -5.42 -13.50
CA LYS A 531 -6.42 -5.16 -14.25
C LYS A 531 -7.33 -6.37 -14.15
N ALA A 532 -8.62 -6.12 -13.99
CA ALA A 532 -9.64 -7.15 -14.01
C ALA A 532 -10.98 -6.59 -14.52
N THR A 533 -11.91 -7.48 -14.85
CA THR A 533 -13.33 -7.14 -15.01
C THR A 533 -14.16 -7.42 -13.76
N ASP A 534 -13.51 -7.93 -12.71
CA ASP A 534 -14.06 -8.10 -11.36
C ASP A 534 -13.35 -7.17 -10.35
N PRO A 535 -14.06 -6.67 -9.31
CA PRO A 535 -13.49 -5.73 -8.34
C PRO A 535 -12.51 -6.37 -7.34
N ASN A 536 -12.40 -7.70 -7.28
CA ASN A 536 -11.52 -8.41 -6.34
C ASN A 536 -10.21 -8.90 -7.02
N PHE A 537 -10.05 -8.62 -8.31
CA PHE A 537 -8.89 -9.00 -9.12
C PHE A 537 -8.61 -10.52 -9.15
N LEU A 538 -9.64 -11.35 -8.97
CA LEU A 538 -9.48 -12.81 -8.98
C LEU A 538 -9.01 -13.31 -10.36
N GLU A 539 -9.40 -12.64 -11.44
CA GLU A 539 -8.94 -12.94 -12.80
C GLU A 539 -7.41 -12.84 -12.97
N SER A 540 -6.75 -12.03 -12.14
CA SER A 540 -5.30 -11.84 -12.19
C SER A 540 -4.53 -12.85 -11.32
N GLN A 541 -5.18 -13.52 -10.37
CA GLN A 541 -4.57 -14.45 -9.43
C GLN A 541 -4.34 -15.84 -10.08
N VAL A 542 -3.39 -15.89 -11.02
CA VAL A 542 -3.15 -17.06 -11.88
C VAL A 542 -1.83 -17.77 -11.61
N ILE A 543 -0.96 -17.21 -10.76
CA ILE A 543 0.32 -17.83 -10.40
C ILE A 543 0.09 -18.71 -9.18
N THR A 544 0.31 -20.01 -9.32
CA THR A 544 0.05 -20.99 -8.26
C THR A 544 1.31 -21.41 -7.53
N ASP A 545 1.17 -21.83 -6.28
CA ASP A 545 2.20 -22.59 -5.56
C ASP A 545 2.37 -24.01 -6.11
N ALA A 546 3.32 -24.77 -5.54
CA ALA A 546 3.61 -26.13 -5.96
C ALA A 546 2.46 -27.13 -5.68
N PHE A 547 1.47 -26.74 -4.88
CA PHE A 547 0.28 -27.53 -4.55
C PHE A 547 -0.94 -27.15 -5.39
N GLY A 548 -0.82 -26.10 -6.24
CA GLY A 548 -1.88 -25.64 -7.12
C GLY A 548 -2.82 -24.60 -6.51
N LYS A 549 -2.50 -24.04 -5.34
CA LYS A 549 -3.23 -22.88 -4.78
C LYS A 549 -2.82 -21.63 -5.56
N PRO A 550 -3.76 -20.82 -6.08
CA PRO A 550 -3.45 -19.47 -6.54
C PRO A 550 -2.84 -18.62 -5.42
N THR A 551 -1.63 -18.10 -5.65
CA THR A 551 -0.81 -17.41 -4.63
C THR A 551 -0.50 -15.98 -5.06
N PHE A 552 -0.01 -15.76 -6.29
CA PHE A 552 0.32 -14.42 -6.77
C PHE A 552 -0.54 -13.98 -7.94
N LYS A 553 -0.73 -12.66 -8.04
CA LYS A 553 -1.36 -12.02 -9.19
C LYS A 553 -0.33 -11.81 -10.29
N LYS A 554 -0.77 -11.93 -11.55
CA LYS A 554 0.04 -11.61 -12.72
C LYS A 554 -0.19 -10.15 -13.12
N PRO A 555 0.80 -9.26 -13.00
CA PRO A 555 0.63 -7.86 -13.38
C PRO A 555 0.60 -7.69 -14.90
N ILE A 556 -0.07 -6.64 -15.37
CA ILE A 556 -0.01 -6.19 -16.76
C ILE A 556 1.19 -5.28 -17.04
N ALA A 557 1.77 -4.68 -15.99
CA ALA A 557 3.01 -3.92 -16.02
C ALA A 557 3.68 -3.92 -14.63
N GLN A 558 5.00 -3.80 -14.62
CA GLN A 558 5.81 -3.73 -13.40
C GLN A 558 6.97 -2.76 -13.63
N TYR A 559 7.26 -1.94 -12.63
CA TYR A 559 8.33 -0.94 -12.63
C TYR A 559 9.08 -1.00 -11.31
N ASP A 560 10.39 -1.16 -11.36
CA ASP A 560 11.24 -1.43 -10.21
C ASP A 560 12.47 -0.52 -10.20
N LYS A 561 13.09 -0.36 -9.03
CA LYS A 561 14.30 0.45 -8.87
C LYS A 561 15.44 -0.11 -9.72
N ILE A 562 16.39 0.76 -10.07
CA ILE A 562 17.64 0.35 -10.74
C ILE A 562 18.72 0.31 -9.67
N ASP A 563 18.74 -0.74 -8.88
CA ASP A 563 19.67 -0.94 -7.77
C ASP A 563 20.32 -2.34 -7.75
N GLY A 564 19.93 -3.21 -8.69
CA GLY A 564 20.43 -4.57 -8.82
C GLY A 564 19.58 -5.63 -8.12
N ILE A 565 18.51 -5.23 -7.42
CA ILE A 565 17.51 -6.13 -6.85
C ILE A 565 16.53 -6.51 -7.96
N LYS A 566 16.64 -7.75 -8.47
CA LYS A 566 15.82 -8.21 -9.60
C LYS A 566 15.65 -9.72 -9.62
N GLY A 567 14.73 -10.21 -10.45
CA GLY A 567 14.45 -11.62 -10.61
C GLY A 567 13.53 -12.16 -9.53
N PHE A 568 13.68 -13.44 -9.17
CA PHE A 568 12.87 -14.08 -8.15
C PHE A 568 13.48 -13.90 -6.77
N PHE A 569 12.65 -13.55 -5.80
CA PHE A 569 13.05 -13.54 -4.40
C PHE A 569 13.43 -14.97 -3.96
N PRO A 570 14.57 -15.18 -3.26
CA PRO A 570 15.10 -16.53 -3.05
C PRO A 570 14.26 -17.44 -2.14
N ILE A 571 13.36 -16.88 -1.33
CA ILE A 571 12.50 -17.65 -0.42
C ILE A 571 11.12 -17.78 -1.05
N SER A 572 10.80 -19.01 -1.46
CA SER A 572 9.49 -19.34 -2.01
C SER A 572 8.44 -19.52 -0.92
N ILE A 573 7.18 -19.27 -1.27
CA ILE A 573 5.99 -19.61 -0.48
C ILE A 573 5.40 -20.88 -1.08
N ASN A 574 5.57 -22.00 -0.40
CA ASN A 574 5.12 -23.32 -0.88
C ASN A 574 5.59 -23.63 -2.32
N GLY A 575 6.78 -23.15 -2.72
CA GLY A 575 7.33 -23.33 -4.06
C GLY A 575 6.95 -22.26 -5.09
N ALA A 576 6.13 -21.25 -4.73
CA ALA A 576 5.95 -20.04 -5.55
C ALA A 576 6.92 -18.93 -5.09
N GLU A 577 7.70 -18.40 -6.02
CA GLU A 577 8.63 -17.29 -5.74
C GLU A 577 8.03 -15.95 -6.18
N PHE A 578 8.28 -14.90 -5.40
CA PHE A 578 7.87 -13.54 -5.74
C PHE A 578 8.81 -12.94 -6.78
N TYR A 579 8.28 -12.28 -7.81
CA TYR A 579 9.08 -11.66 -8.86
C TYR A 579 9.30 -10.16 -8.59
N LEU A 580 10.54 -9.77 -8.33
CA LEU A 580 10.97 -8.42 -7.91
C LEU A 580 11.13 -7.44 -9.08
N GLY A 581 11.27 -7.92 -10.32
CA GLY A 581 11.44 -7.06 -11.49
C GLY A 581 12.72 -7.33 -12.28
N ASN A 582 13.16 -6.35 -13.07
CA ASN A 582 14.25 -6.44 -14.06
C ASN A 582 15.18 -5.20 -14.10
N ASP A 583 15.20 -4.38 -13.06
CA ASP A 583 15.83 -3.04 -13.03
C ASP A 583 15.30 -2.13 -14.16
N THR A 584 13.98 -2.02 -14.31
CA THR A 584 13.36 -1.26 -15.41
C THR A 584 13.33 0.26 -15.19
N GLY A 585 13.51 0.68 -13.94
CA GLY A 585 13.35 2.06 -13.49
C GLY A 585 11.89 2.39 -13.18
N LEU A 586 11.71 3.23 -12.16
CA LEU A 586 10.39 3.67 -11.73
C LEU A 586 9.70 4.50 -12.82
N ARG A 587 8.40 4.29 -12.91
CA ARG A 587 7.46 5.03 -13.77
C ARG A 587 6.24 5.40 -12.97
N HIS A 588 5.62 6.51 -13.32
CA HIS A 588 4.42 7.05 -12.65
C HIS A 588 3.23 7.16 -13.60
N SER A 589 3.30 6.52 -14.76
CA SER A 589 2.19 6.43 -15.71
C SER A 589 2.23 5.16 -16.53
N PHE A 590 1.05 4.69 -16.95
CA PHE A 590 0.88 3.53 -17.80
C PHE A 590 -0.32 3.70 -18.73
N VAL A 591 -0.19 3.29 -19.99
CA VAL A 591 -1.29 3.32 -20.96
C VAL A 591 -1.68 1.89 -21.32
N ASP A 592 -2.84 1.46 -20.84
CA ASP A 592 -3.45 0.21 -21.26
C ASP A 592 -4.20 0.41 -22.58
N THR A 593 -3.89 -0.41 -23.58
CA THR A 593 -4.58 -0.43 -24.89
C THR A 593 -5.34 -1.72 -25.16
N ASP A 594 -5.29 -2.69 -24.23
CA ASP A 594 -6.00 -3.97 -24.30
C ASP A 594 -7.41 -3.85 -23.70
N VAL A 595 -8.15 -2.80 -24.06
CA VAL A 595 -9.47 -2.52 -23.46
C VAL A 595 -10.55 -2.36 -24.50
N GLN A 596 -11.77 -2.71 -24.11
CA GLN A 596 -12.96 -2.55 -24.93
C GLN A 596 -13.79 -1.37 -24.43
N ASN A 597 -14.19 -0.49 -25.35
CA ASN A 597 -15.08 0.61 -25.00
C ASN A 597 -16.41 0.08 -24.45
N GLY A 598 -16.92 0.69 -23.38
CA GLY A 598 -18.16 0.30 -22.72
C GLY A 598 -18.02 -0.82 -21.67
N GLN A 599 -16.89 -1.54 -21.64
CA GLN A 599 -16.56 -2.48 -20.57
C GLN A 599 -16.05 -1.71 -19.35
N THR A 600 -16.63 -2.00 -18.18
CA THR A 600 -16.03 -1.53 -16.91
C THR A 600 -14.81 -2.38 -16.60
N TYR A 601 -13.69 -1.72 -16.37
CA TYR A 601 -12.46 -2.30 -15.87
C TYR A 601 -12.15 -1.76 -14.48
N TYR A 602 -11.56 -2.64 -13.68
CA TYR A 602 -11.00 -2.34 -12.37
C TYR A 602 -9.48 -2.37 -12.50
N TYR A 603 -8.80 -1.33 -12.03
CA TYR A 603 -7.35 -1.24 -11.99
C TYR A 603 -6.86 -1.04 -10.56
N ALA A 604 -5.69 -1.57 -10.27
CA ALA A 604 -4.94 -1.28 -9.05
C ALA A 604 -3.47 -1.04 -9.41
N VAL A 605 -2.87 0.00 -8.84
CA VAL A 605 -1.41 0.17 -8.83
C VAL A 605 -0.94 -0.13 -7.41
N VAL A 606 -0.28 -1.26 -7.22
CA VAL A 606 0.23 -1.65 -5.91
C VAL A 606 1.72 -1.35 -5.83
N SER A 607 2.15 -0.77 -4.72
CA SER A 607 3.55 -0.71 -4.32
C SER A 607 3.96 -2.04 -3.69
N TYR A 608 5.23 -2.41 -3.80
CA TYR A 608 5.79 -3.58 -3.14
C TYR A 608 7.20 -3.33 -2.62
N ASN A 609 7.58 -4.02 -1.55
CA ASN A 609 8.91 -3.98 -0.97
C ASN A 609 9.79 -5.16 -1.45
N TYR A 610 11.09 -5.12 -1.12
CA TYR A 610 12.01 -6.22 -1.43
C TYR A 610 11.95 -7.37 -0.41
N GLY A 611 11.27 -7.17 0.72
CA GLY A 611 11.19 -8.10 1.85
C GLY A 611 12.42 -8.01 2.76
N TYR A 612 12.73 -9.11 3.44
CA TYR A 612 13.92 -9.24 4.30
C TYR A 612 14.64 -10.54 4.00
N LEU A 613 15.97 -10.50 3.87
CA LEU A 613 16.78 -11.67 3.58
C LEU A 613 18.07 -11.63 4.39
N ARG A 614 18.34 -12.70 5.13
CA ARG A 614 19.61 -12.95 5.83
C ARG A 614 20.13 -14.35 5.54
N THR A 615 21.44 -14.52 5.72
CA THR A 615 22.07 -15.85 5.70
C THR A 615 22.44 -16.23 7.12
N ASN A 616 21.89 -17.34 7.62
CA ASN A 616 22.19 -17.82 8.95
C ASN A 616 23.61 -18.42 9.02
N VAL A 617 24.06 -18.76 10.24
CA VAL A 617 25.39 -19.36 10.47
C VAL A 617 25.62 -20.69 9.73
N ALA A 618 24.54 -21.38 9.35
CA ALA A 618 24.58 -22.63 8.58
C ALA A 618 24.62 -22.40 7.06
N GLY A 619 24.63 -21.14 6.60
CA GLY A 619 24.64 -20.78 5.18
C GLY A 619 23.28 -20.91 4.50
N GLN A 620 22.19 -21.05 5.25
CA GLN A 620 20.83 -21.10 4.74
C GLN A 620 20.24 -19.68 4.67
N GLN A 621 19.46 -19.42 3.63
CA GLN A 621 18.72 -18.17 3.48
C GLN A 621 17.44 -18.22 4.30
N GLU A 622 17.23 -17.21 5.13
CA GLU A 622 16.05 -16.99 5.96
C GLU A 622 15.57 -15.55 5.77
N GLY A 623 14.28 -15.32 5.93
CA GLY A 623 13.73 -14.02 5.61
C GLY A 623 12.23 -13.98 5.50
N ILE A 624 11.73 -12.78 5.24
CA ILE A 624 10.32 -12.49 5.03
C ILE A 624 10.13 -12.15 3.54
N PRO A 625 9.23 -12.85 2.83
CA PRO A 625 8.99 -12.58 1.43
C PRO A 625 8.34 -11.20 1.23
N PRO A 626 8.56 -10.58 0.05
CA PRO A 626 7.93 -9.32 -0.34
C PRO A 626 6.43 -9.24 -0.07
N ALA A 627 5.97 -8.03 0.25
CA ALA A 627 4.57 -7.67 0.46
C ALA A 627 4.13 -6.63 -0.57
N GLU A 628 2.86 -6.67 -0.97
CA GLU A 628 2.21 -5.68 -1.84
C GLU A 628 1.14 -4.95 -1.06
N CYS A 629 0.95 -3.64 -1.28
CA CYS A 629 -0.11 -2.90 -0.61
C CYS A 629 -1.51 -3.37 -1.06
N THR A 630 -2.51 -3.23 -0.19
CA THR A 630 -3.89 -3.66 -0.49
C THR A 630 -4.50 -2.91 -1.68
N SER A 631 -5.46 -3.55 -2.35
CA SER A 631 -6.18 -3.03 -3.53
C SER A 631 -7.68 -3.29 -3.43
N ASN A 632 -8.38 -2.58 -2.53
CA ASN A 632 -9.78 -2.86 -2.20
C ASN A 632 -10.77 -2.01 -3.00
N ILE A 633 -11.73 -2.69 -3.64
CA ILE A 633 -12.90 -2.06 -4.27
C ILE A 633 -14.15 -2.73 -3.71
N LYS A 634 -14.98 -1.98 -2.99
CA LYS A 634 -16.19 -2.52 -2.36
C LYS A 634 -17.40 -2.23 -3.24
N VAL A 635 -18.19 -3.27 -3.48
CA VAL A 635 -19.44 -3.22 -4.25
C VAL A 635 -20.58 -3.75 -3.39
N ASP A 636 -21.79 -3.21 -3.58
CA ASP A 636 -22.99 -3.77 -2.94
C ASP A 636 -23.48 -5.04 -3.65
N ALA A 637 -24.50 -5.70 -3.09
CA ALA A 637 -25.09 -6.91 -3.65
C ALA A 637 -25.67 -6.72 -5.07
N ASN A 638 -25.91 -5.47 -5.51
CA ASN A 638 -26.39 -5.13 -6.84
C ASN A 638 -25.23 -4.78 -7.81
N GLY A 639 -23.98 -4.86 -7.36
CA GLY A 639 -22.79 -4.53 -8.15
C GLY A 639 -22.46 -3.04 -8.19
N ASN A 640 -23.12 -2.18 -7.40
CA ASN A 640 -22.78 -0.77 -7.36
C ASN A 640 -21.52 -0.55 -6.52
N VAL A 641 -20.55 0.18 -7.06
CA VAL A 641 -19.33 0.58 -6.34
C VAL A 641 -19.71 1.50 -5.17
N LYS A 642 -19.27 1.14 -3.96
CA LYS A 642 -19.44 1.91 -2.72
C LYS A 642 -18.14 2.55 -2.25
N PHE A 643 -17.02 1.92 -2.56
CA PHE A 643 -15.70 2.37 -2.15
C PHE A 643 -14.65 1.92 -3.16
N VAL A 644 -13.66 2.78 -3.39
CA VAL A 644 -12.49 2.52 -4.23
C VAL A 644 -11.30 3.04 -3.44
N ASP A 645 -10.32 2.17 -3.14
CA ASP A 645 -9.07 2.58 -2.51
C ASP A 645 -8.33 3.64 -3.36
N VAL A 646 -7.49 4.45 -2.72
CA VAL A 646 -6.74 5.54 -3.39
C VAL A 646 -5.81 5.05 -4.50
N ASN A 647 -5.34 3.80 -4.43
CA ASN A 647 -4.50 3.16 -5.43
C ASN A 647 -5.29 2.35 -6.47
N CYS A 648 -6.62 2.42 -6.42
CA CYS A 648 -7.52 1.70 -7.30
C CYS A 648 -8.33 2.65 -8.18
N ALA A 649 -8.81 2.15 -9.32
CA ALA A 649 -9.67 2.92 -10.19
C ALA A 649 -10.72 2.03 -10.88
N VAL A 650 -11.92 2.57 -11.05
CA VAL A 650 -13.00 1.96 -11.84
C VAL A 650 -13.25 2.83 -13.06
N VAL A 651 -13.04 2.28 -14.24
CA VAL A 651 -13.03 3.07 -15.47
C VAL A 651 -13.72 2.33 -16.61
N VAL A 652 -14.48 3.09 -17.40
CA VAL A 652 -15.12 2.60 -18.63
C VAL A 652 -14.49 3.32 -19.81
N PRO A 653 -13.63 2.67 -20.60
CA PRO A 653 -13.06 3.25 -21.82
C PRO A 653 -14.18 3.66 -22.77
N ARG A 654 -14.00 4.79 -23.45
CA ARG A 654 -15.07 5.43 -24.22
C ARG A 654 -14.55 6.23 -25.40
N ALA A 655 -15.36 6.29 -26.44
CA ALA A 655 -15.10 7.17 -27.57
C ALA A 655 -15.44 8.63 -27.20
N PRO A 656 -14.66 9.62 -27.66
CA PRO A 656 -14.90 11.03 -27.37
C PRO A 656 -16.14 11.57 -28.09
N SER A 657 -16.61 12.73 -27.64
CA SER A 657 -17.70 13.44 -28.31
C SER A 657 -17.36 13.76 -29.77
N ALA A 658 -18.39 13.80 -30.62
CA ALA A 658 -18.23 14.29 -32.00
C ALA A 658 -17.63 15.71 -31.99
N GLY A 659 -16.53 15.91 -32.73
CA GLY A 659 -15.84 17.20 -32.81
C GLY A 659 -14.77 17.45 -31.74
N PHE A 660 -14.48 16.47 -30.87
CA PHE A 660 -13.42 16.58 -29.86
C PHE A 660 -12.05 16.84 -30.50
N VAL A 661 -11.37 17.87 -30.01
CA VAL A 661 -9.97 18.20 -30.30
C VAL A 661 -9.20 18.07 -28.99
N PRO A 662 -8.18 17.21 -28.90
CA PRO A 662 -7.45 16.96 -27.67
C PRO A 662 -6.59 18.15 -27.25
N ALA A 663 -6.26 18.20 -25.96
CA ALA A 663 -5.30 19.15 -25.42
C ALA A 663 -3.89 18.91 -26.01
N GLN A 664 -3.07 19.95 -26.06
CA GLN A 664 -1.73 19.88 -26.63
C GLN A 664 -0.78 20.91 -26.01
N ILE A 665 0.52 20.63 -26.12
CA ILE A 665 1.56 21.64 -25.93
C ILE A 665 1.55 22.58 -27.14
N ALA A 666 1.51 23.88 -26.91
CA ALA A 666 1.41 24.91 -27.92
C ALA A 666 2.79 25.30 -28.46
N GLY A 667 2.97 25.18 -29.78
CA GLY A 667 4.21 25.62 -30.43
C GLY A 667 5.40 24.72 -30.11
N GLN A 668 6.60 25.28 -30.16
CA GLN A 668 7.84 24.61 -29.80
C GLN A 668 8.21 24.96 -28.36
N ILE A 669 8.80 24.00 -27.63
CA ILE A 669 9.36 24.25 -26.30
C ILE A 669 10.54 25.22 -26.48
N GLN A 670 10.50 26.36 -25.80
CA GLN A 670 11.55 27.35 -25.86
C GLN A 670 12.64 26.99 -24.87
N HIS A 671 13.84 26.74 -25.38
CA HIS A 671 15.01 26.41 -24.56
C HIS A 671 15.94 27.63 -24.49
N ASN A 672 16.22 28.09 -23.27
CA ASN A 672 17.13 29.19 -23.00
C ASN A 672 18.29 28.72 -22.12
N GLY A 673 19.38 28.32 -22.79
CA GLY A 673 20.63 27.94 -22.14
C GLY A 673 21.51 27.14 -23.11
N PRO A 674 22.73 26.80 -22.68
CA PRO A 674 23.70 26.15 -23.55
C PRO A 674 23.70 24.61 -23.46
N GLY A 675 22.96 24.00 -22.53
CA GLY A 675 22.86 22.55 -22.41
C GLY A 675 22.45 21.90 -23.73
N THR A 676 22.87 20.67 -23.97
CA THR A 676 22.56 19.94 -25.22
C THR A 676 21.50 18.86 -25.04
N GLY A 677 21.05 18.67 -23.79
CA GLY A 677 19.91 17.84 -23.46
C GLY A 677 18.58 18.38 -24.00
N ASN A 678 17.51 17.63 -23.80
CA ASN A 678 16.16 18.07 -24.16
C ASN A 678 15.11 17.67 -23.12
N ILE A 679 13.91 18.22 -23.28
CA ILE A 679 12.73 17.85 -22.51
C ILE A 679 11.66 17.35 -23.47
N GLN A 680 10.98 16.26 -23.10
CA GLN A 680 9.78 15.77 -23.78
C GLN A 680 8.58 15.94 -22.86
N LEU A 681 7.43 16.30 -23.42
CA LEU A 681 6.19 16.53 -22.69
C LEU A 681 5.05 15.76 -23.35
N ASN A 682 4.29 15.01 -22.57
CA ASN A 682 3.16 14.21 -23.03
C ASN A 682 1.89 14.59 -22.25
N VAL A 683 0.77 14.71 -22.95
CA VAL A 683 -0.55 14.91 -22.32
C VAL A 683 -1.14 13.54 -21.96
N LEU A 684 -1.34 13.31 -20.66
CA LEU A 684 -1.97 12.10 -20.12
C LEU A 684 -3.47 12.28 -19.87
N ASP A 685 -3.85 13.43 -19.30
CA ASP A 685 -5.23 13.81 -19.04
C ASP A 685 -5.57 15.11 -19.78
N ALA A 686 -6.35 15.01 -20.84
CA ALA A 686 -6.69 16.17 -21.67
C ALA A 686 -7.69 17.14 -21.01
N GLU A 687 -8.47 16.70 -20.02
CA GLU A 687 -9.44 17.56 -19.32
C GLU A 687 -8.80 18.37 -18.19
N ALA A 688 -7.73 17.85 -17.59
CA ALA A 688 -6.94 18.56 -16.59
C ALA A 688 -6.06 19.69 -17.20
N VAL A 689 -5.77 19.64 -18.50
CA VAL A 689 -4.98 20.67 -19.18
C VAL A 689 -5.74 21.98 -19.27
N LYS A 690 -5.21 23.02 -18.63
CA LYS A 690 -5.74 24.38 -18.69
C LYS A 690 -5.28 25.12 -19.95
N ASN A 691 -6.10 26.06 -20.41
CA ASN A 691 -5.84 26.80 -21.66
C ASN A 691 -5.00 28.05 -21.42
N ASN A 692 -3.95 28.24 -22.23
CA ASN A 692 -3.02 29.38 -22.17
C ASN A 692 -2.24 29.49 -20.84
N GLU A 693 -2.02 28.38 -20.14
CA GLU A 693 -1.09 28.33 -19.01
C GLU A 693 0.34 28.19 -19.53
N THR A 694 1.27 28.93 -18.91
CA THR A 694 2.70 28.89 -19.27
C THR A 694 3.51 28.34 -18.12
N TYR A 695 4.32 27.34 -18.41
CA TYR A 695 5.18 26.67 -17.45
C TYR A 695 6.64 26.89 -17.79
N GLN A 696 7.48 26.86 -16.76
CA GLN A 696 8.93 26.93 -16.89
C GLN A 696 9.61 25.88 -16.02
N ILE A 697 10.56 25.17 -16.60
CA ILE A 697 11.48 24.26 -15.91
C ILE A 697 12.83 24.96 -15.88
N THR A 698 13.36 25.26 -14.70
CA THR A 698 14.65 25.93 -14.51
C THR A 698 15.64 24.99 -13.86
N PHE A 699 16.89 24.99 -14.33
CA PHE A 699 17.95 24.12 -13.85
C PHE A 699 18.95 24.86 -12.96
N ASN A 700 19.53 24.11 -12.02
CA ASN A 700 20.65 24.54 -11.20
C ASN A 700 21.77 23.49 -11.20
N ASN A 701 22.99 23.89 -11.56
CA ASN A 701 24.15 23.02 -11.61
C ASN A 701 25.23 23.54 -10.66
N THR A 702 25.46 22.82 -9.57
CA THR A 702 26.41 23.22 -8.52
C THR A 702 27.87 22.89 -8.85
N GLY A 703 28.14 22.27 -10.00
CA GLY A 703 29.49 21.96 -10.46
C GLY A 703 30.32 23.24 -10.68
N LYS A 704 31.56 23.26 -10.16
CA LYS A 704 32.45 24.44 -10.29
C LYS A 704 32.72 24.84 -11.75
N PHE A 705 32.60 23.89 -12.69
CA PHE A 705 32.75 24.11 -14.12
C PHE A 705 31.43 23.98 -14.89
N ASN A 706 30.29 23.94 -14.19
CA ASN A 706 28.96 23.56 -14.71
C ASN A 706 28.91 22.14 -15.28
N ASP A 707 29.71 21.25 -14.70
CA ASP A 707 29.97 19.88 -15.14
C ASP A 707 29.35 18.82 -14.23
N SER A 708 28.48 19.21 -13.28
CA SER A 708 27.78 18.22 -12.45
C SER A 708 26.91 17.31 -13.32
N PRO A 709 27.01 15.97 -13.17
CA PRO A 709 26.21 15.01 -13.92
C PRO A 709 24.72 15.06 -13.57
N THR A 710 24.41 15.55 -12.36
CA THR A 710 23.07 15.54 -11.76
C THR A 710 22.66 16.96 -11.35
N PRO A 711 22.30 17.85 -12.30
CA PRO A 711 21.73 19.14 -11.98
C PRO A 711 20.38 18.96 -11.28
N THR A 712 19.92 19.96 -10.53
CA THR A 712 18.55 19.99 -10.01
C THR A 712 17.63 20.79 -10.93
N TYR A 713 16.33 20.54 -10.89
CA TYR A 713 15.32 21.31 -11.61
C TYR A 713 14.22 21.84 -10.67
N THR A 714 13.61 22.95 -11.07
CA THR A 714 12.43 23.55 -10.43
C THR A 714 11.37 23.76 -11.52
N LEU A 715 10.16 23.26 -11.30
CA LEU A 715 9.01 23.45 -12.18
C LEU A 715 8.09 24.53 -11.62
N GLN A 716 7.74 25.50 -12.45
CA GLN A 716 6.88 26.63 -12.08
C GLN A 716 5.74 26.82 -13.08
N ASN A 717 4.56 27.17 -12.58
CA ASN A 717 3.49 27.76 -13.39
C ASN A 717 3.66 29.29 -13.36
N LEU A 718 4.07 29.87 -14.48
CA LEU A 718 4.30 31.31 -14.63
C LEU A 718 3.00 32.11 -14.74
N THR A 719 1.89 31.48 -15.17
CA THR A 719 0.59 32.14 -15.26
C THR A 719 -0.06 32.29 -13.89
N GLU A 720 0.03 31.26 -13.05
CA GLU A 720 -0.50 31.28 -11.66
C GLU A 720 0.51 31.80 -10.63
N ASN A 721 1.78 31.98 -11.03
CA ASN A 721 2.89 32.36 -10.16
C ASN A 721 3.06 31.40 -8.96
N SER A 722 3.08 30.10 -9.25
CA SER A 722 3.23 29.02 -8.28
C SER A 722 4.40 28.09 -8.64
N VAL A 723 5.07 27.56 -7.61
CA VAL A 723 6.11 26.53 -7.76
C VAL A 723 5.43 25.18 -7.55
N LEU A 724 5.63 24.26 -8.50
CA LEU A 724 5.05 22.92 -8.47
C LEU A 724 6.06 21.91 -7.94
N GLU A 725 7.32 22.00 -8.39
CA GLU A 725 8.44 21.18 -7.93
C GLU A 725 9.65 22.08 -7.68
N SER A 726 10.46 21.78 -6.66
CA SER A 726 11.66 22.57 -6.35
C SER A 726 12.87 21.70 -6.04
N ASP A 727 14.01 22.04 -6.67
CA ASP A 727 15.32 21.48 -6.39
C ASP A 727 15.42 19.95 -6.50
N ILE A 728 14.64 19.37 -7.42
CA ILE A 728 14.61 17.93 -7.64
C ILE A 728 15.85 17.51 -8.45
N PRO A 729 16.68 16.56 -7.98
CA PRO A 729 17.87 16.12 -8.70
C PRO A 729 17.51 15.30 -9.94
N VAL A 730 18.16 15.59 -11.07
CA VAL A 730 18.09 14.79 -12.29
C VAL A 730 19.13 13.68 -12.21
N THR A 731 18.73 12.50 -11.72
CA THR A 731 19.64 11.37 -11.51
C THR A 731 19.69 10.41 -12.69
N SER A 732 18.70 10.47 -13.59
CA SER A 732 18.55 9.54 -14.70
C SER A 732 18.37 10.23 -16.05
N TYR A 733 18.82 9.57 -17.12
CA TYR A 733 18.52 10.00 -18.50
C TYR A 733 17.06 9.65 -18.83
N GLY A 734 16.23 10.66 -19.11
CA GLY A 734 14.78 10.48 -19.22
C GLY A 734 14.07 10.50 -17.88
N GLN A 735 14.59 11.27 -16.92
CA GLN A 735 13.98 11.49 -15.60
C GLN A 735 12.54 11.98 -15.76
N GLU A 736 11.59 11.29 -15.13
CA GLU A 736 10.20 11.72 -15.11
C GLU A 736 10.02 12.95 -14.23
N ILE A 737 9.20 13.88 -14.71
CA ILE A 737 8.63 14.97 -13.94
C ILE A 737 7.24 14.51 -13.47
N PRO A 738 6.89 14.64 -12.18
CA PRO A 738 5.56 14.32 -11.67
C PRO A 738 4.44 14.95 -12.52
N VAL A 739 3.28 14.30 -12.59
CA VAL A 739 2.17 14.78 -13.42
C VAL A 739 1.65 16.12 -12.89
N PHE A 740 1.61 17.14 -13.75
CA PHE A 740 1.06 18.46 -13.43
C PHE A 740 0.01 18.87 -14.48
N ASN A 741 -1.20 19.25 -14.03
CA ASN A 741 -2.31 19.65 -14.91
C ASN A 741 -2.55 18.70 -16.11
N GLY A 742 -2.43 17.39 -15.90
CA GLY A 742 -2.61 16.37 -16.94
C GLY A 742 -1.45 16.19 -17.91
N VAL A 743 -0.29 16.81 -17.65
CA VAL A 743 0.94 16.69 -18.44
C VAL A 743 2.01 15.96 -17.62
N ILE A 744 2.73 15.06 -18.27
CA ILE A 744 3.96 14.44 -17.74
C ILE A 744 5.16 14.91 -18.57
N GLY A 745 6.31 15.04 -17.94
CA GLY A 745 7.55 15.45 -18.60
C GLY A 745 8.68 14.44 -18.43
N TYR A 746 9.65 14.48 -19.34
CA TYR A 746 10.87 13.68 -19.31
C TYR A 746 12.08 14.56 -19.57
N ILE A 747 13.07 14.53 -18.68
CA ILE A 747 14.30 15.32 -18.76
C ILE A 747 15.45 14.43 -19.21
N TYR A 748 16.09 14.79 -20.31
CA TYR A 748 17.24 14.09 -20.85
C TYR A 748 18.48 14.97 -20.71
N ASN A 749 19.08 14.97 -19.53
CA ASN A 749 20.32 15.68 -19.25
C ASN A 749 21.54 14.87 -19.71
N ASP A 750 22.53 15.53 -20.32
CA ASP A 750 23.83 14.91 -20.56
C ASP A 750 24.57 14.75 -19.23
N SER A 751 24.95 13.53 -18.88
CA SER A 751 25.63 13.23 -17.61
C SER A 751 27.12 13.59 -17.61
N ILE A 752 27.72 13.80 -18.78
CA ILE A 752 29.14 14.12 -18.93
C ILE A 752 29.37 14.96 -20.17
N ALA A 753 30.29 15.93 -20.08
CA ALA A 753 30.71 16.68 -21.24
C ALA A 753 31.70 15.87 -22.08
N VAL A 754 31.38 15.67 -23.35
CA VAL A 754 32.25 14.98 -24.31
C VAL A 754 32.26 15.75 -25.62
N VAL A 755 33.33 15.62 -26.41
CA VAL A 755 33.37 16.17 -27.76
C VAL A 755 32.31 15.46 -28.60
N ASP A 756 31.37 16.24 -29.13
CA ASP A 756 30.23 15.77 -29.93
C ASP A 756 30.53 15.89 -31.42
N SER A 757 31.11 17.02 -31.83
CA SER A 757 31.44 17.29 -33.22
C SER A 757 32.65 18.21 -33.37
N THR A 758 33.38 18.07 -34.47
CA THR A 758 34.48 18.97 -34.82
C THR A 758 34.48 19.23 -36.31
N ALA A 759 34.68 20.47 -36.74
CA ALA A 759 34.68 20.81 -38.16
C ALA A 759 35.47 22.09 -38.47
N TRP A 760 36.04 22.17 -39.67
CA TRP A 760 36.45 23.45 -40.24
C TRP A 760 35.21 24.17 -40.77
N GLU A 761 34.70 25.16 -40.05
CA GLU A 761 33.53 25.95 -40.47
C GLU A 761 33.85 26.89 -41.62
N LYS A 762 35.09 27.39 -41.65
CA LYS A 762 35.62 28.24 -42.72
C LYS A 762 37.06 27.83 -43.01
N GLY A 763 37.39 27.79 -44.29
CA GLY A 763 38.75 27.54 -44.74
C GLY A 763 38.90 26.32 -45.63
N SER A 764 40.15 26.04 -45.98
CA SER A 764 40.54 24.90 -46.83
C SER A 764 41.59 24.01 -46.17
N CYS A 765 41.83 24.20 -44.87
CA CYS A 765 42.73 23.36 -44.09
C CYS A 765 42.27 21.89 -44.18
N ASN A 766 43.23 20.99 -44.39
CA ASN A 766 42.96 19.55 -44.54
C ASN A 766 43.75 18.69 -43.55
N TYR A 767 44.22 19.28 -42.45
CA TYR A 767 44.88 18.56 -41.37
C TYR A 767 43.89 17.66 -40.63
N ILE A 768 44.40 16.52 -40.16
CA ILE A 768 43.69 15.67 -39.21
C ILE A 768 43.73 16.40 -37.87
N VAL A 769 42.56 16.70 -37.32
CA VAL A 769 42.45 17.34 -36.01
C VAL A 769 42.04 16.30 -34.99
N LYS A 770 42.79 16.22 -33.88
CA LYS A 770 42.44 15.41 -32.73
C LYS A 770 42.02 16.32 -31.58
N VAL A 771 40.84 16.05 -31.02
CA VAL A 771 40.33 16.76 -29.84
C VAL A 771 40.05 15.76 -28.73
N GLU A 772 40.73 15.88 -27.61
CA GLU A 772 40.61 14.97 -26.47
C GLU A 772 41.04 15.63 -25.16
N LEU A 773 40.77 14.97 -24.03
CA LEU A 773 41.46 15.31 -22.78
C LEU A 773 42.90 14.81 -22.84
N ASP A 774 43.84 15.67 -22.50
CA ASP A 774 45.26 15.37 -22.64
C ASP A 774 45.79 14.54 -21.46
N PRO A 775 46.33 13.33 -21.69
CA PRO A 775 46.87 12.47 -20.62
C PRO A 775 48.01 13.11 -19.82
N LYS A 776 48.74 14.09 -20.37
CA LYS A 776 49.78 14.85 -19.63
C LYS A 776 49.21 15.58 -18.42
N PHE A 777 47.90 15.85 -18.44
CA PHE A 777 47.18 16.62 -17.43
C PHE A 777 46.08 15.81 -16.73
N ALA A 778 46.19 14.48 -16.67
CA ALA A 778 45.14 13.60 -16.15
C ALA A 778 44.59 13.99 -14.76
N THR A 779 45.42 14.57 -13.88
CA THR A 779 45.02 15.00 -12.53
C THR A 779 44.37 16.39 -12.46
N THR A 780 44.46 17.17 -13.55
CA THR A 780 43.92 18.53 -13.67
C THR A 780 42.88 18.66 -14.79
N ASN A 781 42.64 17.60 -15.55
CA ASN A 781 41.64 17.59 -16.62
C ASN A 781 40.24 17.74 -16.06
N VAL A 782 39.44 18.53 -16.77
CA VAL A 782 38.02 18.74 -16.53
C VAL A 782 37.31 18.54 -17.86
N ASN A 783 36.21 17.78 -17.84
CA ASN A 783 35.28 17.69 -18.96
C ASN A 783 34.52 19.02 -19.09
N TYR A 784 35.18 20.06 -19.58
CA TYR A 784 34.63 21.41 -19.59
C TYR A 784 33.49 21.50 -20.62
N PRO A 785 32.24 21.76 -20.19
CA PRO A 785 31.06 21.66 -21.04
C PRO A 785 30.85 22.92 -21.85
N ALA A 786 31.73 23.24 -22.79
CA ALA A 786 31.60 24.41 -23.65
C ALA A 786 31.99 24.12 -25.10
N ASP A 787 31.40 24.88 -26.01
CA ASP A 787 31.81 24.89 -27.41
C ASP A 787 32.96 25.88 -27.61
N PHE A 788 33.89 25.50 -28.47
CA PHE A 788 35.06 26.30 -28.75
C PHE A 788 35.24 26.52 -30.24
N GLU A 789 35.83 27.64 -30.60
CA GLU A 789 36.31 27.90 -31.95
C GLU A 789 37.75 28.41 -31.90
N ILE A 790 38.52 28.08 -32.93
CA ILE A 790 39.87 28.60 -33.16
C ILE A 790 39.83 29.42 -34.44
N ARG A 791 40.16 30.70 -34.32
CA ARG A 791 40.15 31.66 -35.44
C ARG A 791 41.57 32.08 -35.79
N PHE A 792 41.91 32.04 -37.08
CA PHE A 792 43.26 32.34 -37.60
C PHE A 792 43.33 33.70 -38.29
N PHE A 793 44.42 34.45 -38.09
CA PHE A 793 44.61 35.82 -38.56
C PHE A 793 45.99 36.03 -39.20
N ASP A 794 46.14 37.14 -39.93
CA ASP A 794 47.39 37.55 -40.60
C ASP A 794 48.31 38.40 -39.73
N HIS A 795 47.91 38.67 -38.48
CA HIS A 795 48.64 39.42 -37.47
C HIS A 795 48.48 38.77 -36.09
N VAL A 796 49.31 39.15 -35.12
CA VAL A 796 49.19 38.70 -33.73
C VAL A 796 47.89 39.23 -33.13
N VAL A 797 47.06 38.33 -32.58
CA VAL A 797 45.73 38.64 -32.02
C VAL A 797 45.55 38.17 -30.57
N ASP A 798 46.44 37.32 -30.07
CA ASP A 798 46.37 36.77 -28.72
C ASP A 798 47.74 36.40 -28.15
N THR A 799 47.79 36.02 -26.87
CA THR A 799 48.99 35.52 -26.21
C THR A 799 48.66 34.30 -25.36
N SER A 800 49.36 33.19 -25.61
CA SER A 800 49.18 31.96 -24.84
C SER A 800 49.61 32.12 -23.38
N GLN A 801 49.09 31.27 -22.50
CA GLN A 801 49.43 31.25 -21.08
C GLN A 801 50.76 30.53 -20.83
N HIS A 802 51.46 30.92 -19.76
CA HIS A 802 52.69 30.25 -19.33
C HIS A 802 52.39 29.06 -18.41
N LEU A 803 53.00 27.91 -18.68
CA LEU A 803 53.00 26.74 -17.81
C LEU A 803 54.38 26.54 -17.14
N TYR A 804 54.42 26.60 -15.81
CA TYR A 804 55.63 26.39 -15.00
C TYR A 804 56.10 24.92 -15.01
N PHE A 805 57.36 24.67 -14.60
CA PHE A 805 57.97 23.33 -14.50
C PHE A 805 58.09 22.54 -15.83
N GLY A 806 58.72 23.15 -16.84
CA GLY A 806 59.02 22.49 -18.11
C GLY A 806 57.92 22.56 -19.17
N GLY A 807 56.86 23.34 -18.91
CA GLY A 807 55.82 23.65 -19.88
C GLY A 807 56.13 24.84 -20.81
N PRO A 808 55.23 25.14 -21.77
CA PRO A 808 55.41 26.24 -22.72
C PRO A 808 55.45 27.62 -22.05
N GLN A 809 56.25 28.51 -22.64
CA GLN A 809 56.26 29.93 -22.29
C GLN A 809 55.12 30.66 -23.00
N ALA A 810 54.65 31.77 -22.42
CA ALA A 810 53.65 32.63 -23.07
C ALA A 810 54.18 33.14 -24.41
N LYS A 811 53.44 32.90 -25.50
CA LYS A 811 53.84 33.23 -26.88
C LYS A 811 52.75 34.09 -27.52
N ALA A 812 53.17 35.17 -28.18
CA ALA A 812 52.29 35.97 -29.03
C ALA A 812 51.92 35.16 -30.28
N VAL A 813 50.62 35.00 -30.56
CA VAL A 813 50.11 34.12 -31.61
C VAL A 813 49.14 34.84 -32.54
N ASN A 814 49.06 34.35 -33.79
CA ASN A 814 48.15 34.84 -34.83
C ASN A 814 46.80 34.10 -34.87
N PHE A 815 46.50 33.32 -33.85
CA PHE A 815 45.19 32.69 -33.67
C PHE A 815 44.63 33.02 -32.28
N SER A 816 43.33 32.86 -32.12
CA SER A 816 42.66 32.98 -30.82
C SER A 816 41.68 31.85 -30.62
N VAL A 817 41.57 31.37 -29.38
CA VAL A 817 40.54 30.40 -28.99
C VAL A 817 39.38 31.15 -28.33
N PHE A 818 38.17 30.91 -28.81
CA PHE A 818 36.95 31.49 -28.25
C PHE A 818 36.12 30.38 -27.60
N ASN A 819 35.64 30.63 -26.38
CA ASN A 819 34.58 29.85 -25.76
C ASN A 819 33.25 30.47 -26.21
N LEU A 820 32.57 29.78 -27.12
CA LEU A 820 31.32 30.21 -27.73
C LEU A 820 30.17 30.18 -26.72
N THR A 821 30.17 29.20 -25.83
CA THR A 821 29.15 29.03 -24.80
C THR A 821 29.11 30.19 -23.80
N GLU A 822 30.26 30.76 -23.47
CA GLU A 822 30.39 31.86 -22.50
C GLU A 822 30.55 33.24 -23.17
N GLY A 823 30.66 33.28 -24.50
CA GLY A 823 30.86 34.51 -25.26
C GLY A 823 32.17 35.22 -24.95
N LYS A 824 33.23 34.49 -24.59
CA LYS A 824 34.53 35.04 -24.13
C LYS A 824 35.70 34.32 -24.79
N LYS A 825 36.86 34.98 -24.84
CA LYS A 825 38.13 34.33 -25.20
C LYS A 825 38.49 33.26 -24.17
N ALA A 826 38.90 32.08 -24.64
CA ALA A 826 39.38 30.99 -23.79
C ALA A 826 40.90 31.12 -23.60
N PRO A 827 41.43 30.99 -22.38
CA PRO A 827 42.87 30.93 -22.17
C PRO A 827 43.38 29.56 -22.64
N PHE A 828 44.61 29.51 -23.14
CA PHE A 828 45.20 28.27 -23.61
C PHE A 828 46.71 28.23 -23.42
N PHE A 829 47.25 27.03 -23.23
CA PHE A 829 48.66 26.73 -23.44
C PHE A 829 48.89 26.41 -24.92
N PHE A 830 50.04 26.82 -25.45
CA PHE A 830 50.42 26.56 -26.84
C PHE A 830 51.75 25.81 -26.87
N PHE A 831 51.70 24.55 -27.30
CA PHE A 831 52.84 23.66 -27.45
C PHE A 831 53.30 23.68 -28.90
N ASP A 832 54.08 24.71 -29.21
CA ASP A 832 54.75 24.88 -30.50
C ASP A 832 56.03 24.03 -30.55
N ARG A 833 56.00 22.92 -31.30
CA ARG A 833 57.10 21.95 -31.32
C ARG A 833 58.20 22.33 -32.29
N ASN A 834 57.87 23.05 -33.36
CA ASN A 834 58.82 23.47 -34.38
C ASN A 834 59.43 24.86 -34.10
N ASN A 835 58.85 25.58 -33.13
CA ASN A 835 59.18 26.91 -32.62
C ASN A 835 59.05 28.05 -33.66
N ASP A 836 58.15 27.92 -34.63
CA ASP A 836 57.92 28.92 -35.69
C ASP A 836 56.81 29.94 -35.35
N GLY A 837 56.04 29.68 -34.30
CA GLY A 837 54.95 30.53 -33.80
C GLY A 837 53.66 30.48 -34.61
N GLN A 838 53.53 29.55 -35.55
CA GLN A 838 52.30 29.22 -36.25
C GLN A 838 51.66 28.00 -35.57
N PHE A 839 50.33 27.89 -35.57
CA PHE A 839 49.67 26.67 -35.09
C PHE A 839 49.43 25.72 -36.26
N ASP A 840 50.37 24.80 -36.48
CA ASP A 840 50.38 23.91 -37.63
C ASP A 840 50.60 22.41 -37.28
N ALA A 841 50.98 21.60 -38.26
CA ALA A 841 51.02 20.15 -38.10
C ALA A 841 52.12 19.72 -37.13
N GLY A 842 51.74 19.10 -36.02
CA GLY A 842 52.61 18.66 -34.94
C GLY A 842 52.42 19.47 -33.65
N ASP A 843 51.73 20.61 -33.73
CA ASP A 843 51.48 21.48 -32.59
C ASP A 843 50.17 21.17 -31.88
N GLU A 844 50.04 21.73 -30.68
CA GLU A 844 48.94 21.45 -29.77
C GLU A 844 48.54 22.70 -28.97
N VAL A 845 47.23 22.90 -28.84
CA VAL A 845 46.61 23.93 -28.01
C VAL A 845 45.82 23.25 -26.91
N VAL A 846 46.10 23.57 -25.65
CA VAL A 846 45.37 23.03 -24.50
C VAL A 846 44.63 24.16 -23.80
N ILE A 847 43.31 24.12 -23.81
CA ILE A 847 42.47 25.13 -23.15
C ILE A 847 42.66 25.02 -21.63
N VAL A 848 42.81 26.16 -20.95
CA VAL A 848 43.12 26.21 -19.52
C VAL A 848 42.27 27.23 -18.78
N TYR A 849 41.82 26.87 -17.58
CA TYR A 849 41.07 27.70 -16.65
C TYR A 849 41.69 27.64 -15.25
N GLY A 850 41.20 28.49 -14.34
CA GLY A 850 41.50 28.43 -12.92
C GLY A 850 40.77 27.30 -12.20
N ASP A 851 40.33 27.57 -10.98
CA ASP A 851 39.62 26.63 -10.09
C ASP A 851 38.10 26.59 -10.30
N SER A 852 37.56 27.37 -11.25
CA SER A 852 36.14 27.41 -11.63
C SER A 852 35.93 27.90 -13.07
N ALA A 853 34.73 27.70 -13.63
CA ALA A 853 34.36 28.15 -14.97
C ALA A 853 34.67 29.65 -15.19
N GLY A 854 35.21 29.97 -16.36
CA GLY A 854 35.50 31.34 -16.81
C GLY A 854 36.57 32.10 -16.03
N LYS A 855 37.17 31.52 -14.98
CA LYS A 855 38.24 32.16 -14.19
C LYS A 855 39.58 31.91 -14.85
N LEU A 856 40.41 32.95 -14.96
CA LEU A 856 41.77 32.82 -15.46
C LEU A 856 42.66 32.06 -14.46
N PRO A 857 43.61 31.24 -14.93
CA PRO A 857 44.62 30.66 -14.05
C PRO A 857 45.51 31.76 -13.45
N LEU A 858 45.58 31.84 -12.13
CA LEU A 858 46.47 32.77 -11.43
C LEU A 858 47.88 32.15 -11.33
N SER A 859 48.93 32.96 -11.48
CA SER A 859 50.32 32.51 -11.35
C SER A 859 50.56 31.83 -9.99
N GLY A 860 50.85 30.53 -10.03
CA GLY A 860 51.15 29.71 -8.84
C GLY A 860 49.94 29.04 -8.16
N ASN A 861 48.72 29.20 -8.67
CA ASN A 861 47.50 28.53 -8.16
C ASN A 861 47.18 27.27 -9.01
N PRO A 862 46.38 26.30 -8.51
CA PRO A 862 46.10 25.11 -9.29
C PRO A 862 45.22 25.49 -10.50
N TYR A 863 45.73 25.23 -11.71
CA TYR A 863 44.99 25.38 -12.96
C TYR A 863 44.19 24.10 -13.26
N ARG A 864 43.25 24.20 -14.19
CA ARG A 864 42.52 23.07 -14.77
C ARG A 864 42.59 23.13 -16.28
N THR A 865 42.77 21.97 -16.91
CA THR A 865 42.85 21.82 -18.36
C THR A 865 41.54 21.27 -18.89
N ALA A 866 41.08 21.83 -20.00
CA ALA A 866 39.90 21.36 -20.73
C ALA A 866 40.35 20.54 -21.95
N TRP A 867 39.76 20.79 -23.12
CA TRP A 867 40.09 20.09 -24.36
C TRP A 867 41.47 20.48 -24.90
N SER A 868 42.23 19.48 -25.31
CA SER A 868 43.42 19.63 -26.15
C SER A 868 43.05 19.47 -27.62
N ILE A 869 43.53 20.39 -28.45
CA ILE A 869 43.36 20.39 -29.90
C ILE A 869 44.73 20.26 -30.54
N SER A 870 44.96 19.15 -31.23
CA SER A 870 46.23 18.84 -31.91
C SER A 870 46.02 18.69 -33.41
N PHE A 871 46.95 19.22 -34.20
CA PHE A 871 46.94 19.10 -35.66
C PHE A 871 47.98 18.10 -36.15
N TYR A 872 47.59 17.26 -37.09
CA TYR A 872 48.47 16.28 -37.74
C TYR A 872 48.35 16.39 -39.25
N SER A 873 49.47 16.17 -39.95
CA SER A 873 49.46 16.04 -41.39
C SER A 873 48.72 14.76 -41.81
N ASP A 874 47.88 14.86 -42.83
CA ASP A 874 47.18 13.71 -43.39
C ASP A 874 48.07 13.03 -44.44
N SER A 875 48.80 11.98 -44.04
CA SER A 875 49.67 11.24 -44.96
C SER A 875 48.99 10.67 -46.21
N THR A 876 47.65 10.65 -46.26
CA THR A 876 46.87 10.20 -47.43
C THR A 876 46.61 11.32 -48.45
N GLN A 877 46.83 12.59 -48.08
CA GLN A 877 46.67 13.76 -48.94
C GLN A 877 48.01 14.17 -49.55
N SER A 878 48.08 14.28 -50.88
CA SER A 878 49.31 14.67 -51.60
C SER A 878 49.71 16.13 -51.39
N ASN A 879 48.78 16.98 -50.95
CA ASN A 879 49.03 18.39 -50.64
C ASN A 879 48.49 18.71 -49.24
N GLN A 880 49.38 19.14 -48.35
CA GLN A 880 49.06 19.54 -46.99
C GLN A 880 48.74 21.04 -46.96
N ILE A 881 47.53 21.41 -46.54
CA ILE A 881 47.05 22.78 -46.47
C ILE A 881 46.93 23.15 -45.00
N ALA A 882 47.90 23.93 -44.52
CA ALA A 882 47.87 24.50 -43.17
C ALA A 882 46.72 25.52 -43.01
N PRO A 883 46.28 25.79 -41.76
CA PRO A 883 45.35 26.87 -41.48
C PRO A 883 45.88 28.21 -41.97
N LYS A 884 45.01 29.02 -42.59
CA LYS A 884 45.34 30.35 -43.13
C LYS A 884 44.52 31.43 -42.44
N PRO A 885 44.95 32.71 -42.53
CA PRO A 885 44.14 33.83 -42.08
C PRO A 885 42.71 33.77 -42.65
N GLY A 886 41.71 33.80 -41.78
CA GLY A 886 40.28 33.67 -42.11
C GLY A 886 39.68 32.28 -41.87
N ASP A 887 40.51 31.26 -41.62
CA ASP A 887 40.03 29.91 -41.29
C ASP A 887 39.45 29.87 -39.85
N VAL A 888 38.47 29.00 -39.64
CA VAL A 888 37.79 28.79 -38.36
C VAL A 888 37.59 27.29 -38.12
N PHE A 889 38.11 26.78 -37.02
CA PHE A 889 37.90 25.40 -36.57
C PHE A 889 36.97 25.38 -35.35
N PHE A 890 35.91 24.57 -35.41
CA PHE A 890 34.89 24.43 -34.38
C PHE A 890 35.04 23.10 -33.63
N VAL A 891 34.79 23.17 -32.32
CA VAL A 891 34.69 22.05 -31.39
C VAL A 891 33.38 22.16 -30.64
N GLY A 892 32.44 21.27 -30.95
CA GLY A 892 31.16 21.12 -30.26
C GLY A 892 31.24 20.07 -29.17
N THR A 893 30.63 20.32 -28.02
CA THR A 893 30.56 19.39 -26.89
C THR A 893 29.13 19.09 -26.46
N LYS A 894 28.90 17.92 -25.87
CA LYS A 894 27.72 17.68 -25.04
C LYS A 894 27.86 18.40 -23.70
N LYS A 895 26.75 18.93 -23.18
CA LYS A 895 26.74 19.84 -22.02
C LYS A 895 25.55 19.51 -21.12
N PRO A 896 25.81 19.19 -19.84
CA PRO A 896 24.76 19.15 -18.83
C PRO A 896 24.03 20.50 -18.76
N PHE A 897 22.78 20.49 -18.31
CA PHE A 897 22.04 21.72 -18.03
C PHE A 897 22.74 22.53 -16.93
N ARG A 898 22.80 23.85 -17.11
CA ARG A 898 23.52 24.80 -16.24
C ARG A 898 22.59 25.57 -15.31
N SER A 899 23.16 26.28 -14.33
CA SER A 899 22.38 27.20 -13.50
C SER A 899 21.74 28.33 -14.30
N ASN A 900 20.46 28.57 -14.05
CA ASN A 900 19.58 29.55 -14.73
C ASN A 900 19.19 29.17 -16.17
N GLU A 901 19.53 27.97 -16.62
CA GLU A 901 19.01 27.42 -17.86
C GLU A 901 17.55 27.05 -17.70
N SER A 902 16.74 27.26 -18.74
CA SER A 902 15.30 27.02 -18.63
C SER A 902 14.63 26.53 -19.91
N PHE A 903 13.53 25.80 -19.74
CA PHE A 903 12.62 25.42 -20.80
C PHE A 903 11.23 25.99 -20.49
N THR A 904 10.68 26.75 -21.43
CA THR A 904 9.37 27.39 -21.30
C THR A 904 8.41 26.85 -22.36
N PHE A 905 7.18 26.54 -21.96
CA PHE A 905 6.14 26.06 -22.86
C PHE A 905 4.75 26.50 -22.40
N THR A 906 3.80 26.53 -23.34
CA THR A 906 2.41 26.94 -23.08
C THR A 906 1.46 25.80 -23.46
N THR A 907 0.38 25.60 -22.73
CA THR A 907 -0.62 24.56 -23.02
C THR A 907 -1.87 25.11 -23.71
N LYS A 908 -2.54 24.26 -24.49
CA LYS A 908 -3.90 24.48 -25.03
C LYS A 908 -4.81 23.38 -24.53
N ALA A 909 -5.93 23.76 -23.92
CA ALA A 909 -6.92 22.83 -23.41
C ALA A 909 -7.68 22.12 -24.54
N ALA A 910 -8.28 20.98 -24.22
CA ALA A 910 -9.21 20.30 -25.12
C ALA A 910 -10.47 21.14 -25.36
N PHE A 911 -11.06 21.02 -26.55
CA PHE A 911 -12.32 21.69 -26.89
C PHE A 911 -13.12 20.90 -27.92
N VAL A 912 -14.38 21.30 -28.12
CA VAL A 912 -15.25 20.71 -29.16
C VAL A 912 -15.37 21.68 -30.33
N ASP A 913 -14.92 21.26 -31.51
CA ASP A 913 -15.11 21.97 -32.77
C ASP A 913 -16.47 21.62 -33.39
N THR A 914 -17.35 22.60 -33.52
CA THR A 914 -18.71 22.43 -34.04
C THR A 914 -18.76 21.99 -35.51
N ALA A 915 -17.80 22.42 -36.35
CA ALA A 915 -17.75 22.02 -37.76
C ALA A 915 -17.28 20.56 -37.90
N LEU A 916 -16.28 20.16 -37.10
CA LEU A 916 -15.85 18.77 -37.00
C LEU A 916 -16.95 17.88 -36.43
N ALA A 917 -17.69 18.35 -35.42
CA ALA A 917 -18.84 17.64 -34.87
C ALA A 917 -19.90 17.36 -35.93
N LYS A 918 -20.23 18.37 -36.75
CA LYS A 918 -21.23 18.26 -37.82
C LYS A 918 -20.83 17.23 -38.89
N SER A 919 -19.55 17.21 -39.28
CA SER A 919 -19.05 16.21 -40.24
C SER A 919 -18.90 14.81 -39.65
N SER A 920 -18.90 14.67 -38.32
CA SER A 920 -18.73 13.39 -37.62
C SER A 920 -20.04 12.71 -37.21
N LEU A 921 -21.22 13.32 -37.44
CA LEU A 921 -22.53 12.75 -37.07
C LEU A 921 -22.78 11.36 -37.67
N ASP A 922 -22.17 11.04 -38.81
CA ASP A 922 -22.33 9.73 -39.45
C ASP A 922 -21.61 8.59 -38.71
N LYS A 923 -20.71 8.90 -37.78
CA LYS A 923 -20.02 7.91 -36.93
C LYS A 923 -20.87 7.42 -35.77
N ILE A 924 -22.02 8.06 -35.49
CA ILE A 924 -22.90 7.65 -34.39
C ILE A 924 -23.39 6.22 -34.63
N ALA A 925 -23.10 5.34 -33.68
CA ALA A 925 -23.42 3.91 -33.77
C ALA A 925 -23.96 3.37 -32.44
N VAL A 926 -24.70 2.25 -32.53
CA VAL A 926 -25.18 1.47 -31.38
C VAL A 926 -24.31 0.23 -31.23
N VAL A 927 -23.84 -0.08 -30.03
CA VAL A 927 -23.03 -1.27 -29.71
C VAL A 927 -23.59 -2.03 -28.49
N PRO A 928 -23.76 -3.36 -28.53
CA PRO A 928 -23.56 -4.20 -29.71
C PRO A 928 -24.75 -4.02 -30.67
N ASN A 929 -24.52 -4.25 -31.96
CA ASN A 929 -25.57 -4.23 -32.96
C ASN A 929 -25.32 -5.34 -34.01
N PRO A 930 -26.07 -6.45 -33.99
CA PRO A 930 -27.21 -6.72 -33.11
C PRO A 930 -26.80 -6.97 -31.65
N TYR A 931 -27.70 -6.66 -30.72
CA TYR A 931 -27.62 -7.12 -29.32
C TYR A 931 -28.08 -8.58 -29.24
N LEU A 932 -27.25 -9.48 -28.67
CA LEU A 932 -27.45 -10.94 -28.68
C LEU A 932 -27.72 -11.50 -27.29
N GLY A 933 -28.81 -11.08 -26.64
CA GLY A 933 -29.27 -11.61 -25.35
C GLY A 933 -28.41 -11.30 -24.12
N ALA A 934 -27.11 -11.07 -24.32
CA ALA A 934 -26.12 -10.55 -23.37
C ALA A 934 -24.94 -9.90 -24.12
N ALA A 935 -24.15 -9.09 -23.42
CA ALA A 935 -22.86 -8.60 -23.88
C ALA A 935 -21.80 -8.84 -22.79
N SER A 936 -20.52 -8.98 -23.17
CA SER A 936 -19.44 -9.24 -22.22
C SER A 936 -19.27 -8.16 -21.15
N TRP A 937 -19.72 -6.93 -21.45
CA TRP A 937 -19.67 -5.77 -20.56
C TRP A 937 -20.89 -5.57 -19.66
N GLU A 938 -21.83 -6.51 -19.65
CA GLU A 938 -22.94 -6.47 -18.69
C GLU A 938 -22.47 -6.95 -17.32
N PRO A 939 -22.81 -6.24 -16.23
CA PRO A 939 -22.31 -6.57 -14.89
C PRO A 939 -22.84 -7.93 -14.39
N PRO A 940 -22.01 -8.78 -13.76
CA PRO A 940 -22.45 -10.04 -13.16
C PRO A 940 -23.22 -9.81 -11.84
N LEU A 941 -24.02 -10.80 -11.43
CA LEU A 941 -24.61 -10.86 -10.09
C LEU A 941 -23.65 -11.62 -9.15
N LEU A 942 -23.24 -11.01 -8.04
CA LEU A 942 -22.17 -11.54 -7.17
C LEU A 942 -22.62 -12.63 -6.17
N PHE A 943 -23.88 -12.57 -5.71
CA PHE A 943 -24.42 -13.47 -4.67
C PHE A 943 -25.77 -14.09 -5.05
N GLN A 944 -26.16 -13.99 -6.32
CA GLN A 944 -27.43 -14.48 -6.83
C GLN A 944 -27.25 -15.19 -8.16
N THR A 945 -28.12 -16.15 -8.44
CA THR A 945 -28.19 -16.81 -9.75
C THR A 945 -29.13 -16.01 -10.66
N GLY A 946 -28.68 -15.66 -11.88
CA GLY A 946 -29.48 -14.86 -12.81
C GLY A 946 -28.63 -14.10 -13.84
N ARG A 947 -29.28 -13.25 -14.65
CA ARG A 947 -28.59 -12.32 -15.57
C ARG A 947 -28.58 -10.93 -14.93
N GLY A 948 -27.47 -10.20 -15.00
CA GLY A 948 -27.38 -8.82 -14.53
C GLY A 948 -28.13 -7.81 -15.42
N GLU A 949 -27.93 -6.52 -15.19
CA GLU A 949 -28.58 -5.45 -15.95
C GLU A 949 -28.12 -5.47 -17.42
N ARG A 950 -29.09 -5.61 -18.35
CA ARG A 950 -28.79 -5.63 -19.79
C ARG A 950 -28.46 -4.25 -20.31
N ARG A 951 -27.51 -4.13 -21.26
CA ARG A 951 -27.09 -2.80 -21.73
C ARG A 951 -26.59 -2.74 -23.17
N ILE A 952 -26.95 -1.66 -23.87
CA ILE A 952 -26.33 -1.21 -25.12
C ILE A 952 -25.83 0.22 -24.98
N TYR A 953 -24.92 0.66 -25.85
CA TYR A 953 -24.39 2.02 -25.88
C TYR A 953 -24.65 2.70 -27.23
N PHE A 954 -25.06 3.96 -27.18
CA PHE A 954 -24.92 4.89 -28.29
C PHE A 954 -23.55 5.55 -28.20
N THR A 955 -22.78 5.58 -29.29
CA THR A 955 -21.37 6.03 -29.29
C THR A 955 -21.13 7.14 -30.32
N HIS A 956 -20.02 7.89 -30.16
CA HIS A 956 -19.64 9.04 -30.98
C HIS A 956 -20.70 10.16 -31.01
N LEU A 957 -21.46 10.31 -29.91
CA LEU A 957 -22.47 11.33 -29.77
C LEU A 957 -21.85 12.73 -29.68
N PRO A 958 -22.54 13.76 -30.19
CA PRO A 958 -22.20 15.13 -29.82
C PRO A 958 -22.42 15.36 -28.33
N ARG A 959 -21.58 16.20 -27.73
CA ARG A 959 -21.57 16.51 -26.28
C ARG A 959 -22.95 16.76 -25.66
N ILE A 960 -23.84 17.42 -26.40
CA ILE A 960 -25.23 17.68 -26.01
C ILE A 960 -26.15 17.18 -27.13
N CYS A 961 -26.98 16.17 -26.85
CA CYS A 961 -28.00 15.71 -27.77
C CYS A 961 -29.17 14.97 -27.08
N THR A 962 -30.28 14.81 -27.81
CA THR A 962 -31.41 13.97 -27.38
C THR A 962 -31.48 12.74 -28.27
N ILE A 963 -31.58 11.55 -27.67
CA ILE A 963 -31.70 10.26 -28.36
C ILE A 963 -33.14 9.77 -28.17
N ARG A 964 -33.87 9.56 -29.26
CA ARG A 964 -35.24 9.03 -29.24
C ARG A 964 -35.27 7.68 -29.91
N ILE A 965 -35.77 6.67 -29.20
CA ILE A 965 -35.81 5.27 -29.65
C ILE A 965 -37.24 4.90 -30.02
N TYR A 966 -37.42 4.34 -31.20
CA TYR A 966 -38.71 3.99 -31.77
C TYR A 966 -38.75 2.53 -32.22
N THR A 967 -39.94 1.94 -32.18
CA THR A 967 -40.23 0.72 -32.95
C THR A 967 -40.26 1.04 -34.46
N VAL A 968 -40.14 0.03 -35.33
CA VAL A 968 -40.32 0.20 -36.79
C VAL A 968 -41.68 0.77 -37.21
N ARG A 969 -42.69 0.73 -36.32
CA ARG A 969 -44.02 1.33 -36.53
C ARG A 969 -44.10 2.81 -36.11
N GLY A 970 -43.03 3.38 -35.55
CA GLY A 970 -42.95 4.77 -35.11
C GLY A 970 -43.42 5.03 -33.67
N TYR A 971 -43.73 3.99 -32.88
CA TYR A 971 -44.03 4.18 -31.46
C TYR A 971 -42.76 4.50 -30.67
N LEU A 972 -42.81 5.57 -29.87
CA LEU A 972 -41.71 5.97 -28.97
C LEU A 972 -41.57 4.96 -27.83
N VAL A 973 -40.38 4.39 -27.71
CA VAL A 973 -39.99 3.39 -26.71
C VAL A 973 -39.35 4.06 -25.50
N GLN A 974 -38.37 4.93 -25.76
CA GLN A 974 -37.58 5.62 -24.73
C GLN A 974 -36.98 6.91 -25.28
N THR A 975 -36.77 7.90 -24.41
CA THR A 975 -35.98 9.12 -24.70
C THR A 975 -34.81 9.20 -23.72
N LEU A 976 -33.60 9.40 -24.23
CA LEU A 976 -32.38 9.59 -23.44
C LEU A 976 -31.86 11.00 -23.70
N TYR A 977 -31.38 11.66 -22.65
CA TYR A 977 -30.78 13.00 -22.72
C TYR A 977 -29.29 12.88 -22.45
N HIS A 978 -28.48 13.15 -23.46
CA HIS A 978 -27.03 13.10 -23.34
C HIS A 978 -26.48 14.51 -23.17
N ASN A 979 -25.83 14.76 -22.04
CA ASN A 979 -25.09 15.98 -21.74
C ASN A 979 -23.85 15.60 -20.94
N SER A 980 -22.69 15.57 -21.59
CA SER A 980 -21.47 15.07 -20.98
C SER A 980 -20.26 15.99 -21.18
N SER A 981 -19.11 15.51 -20.70
CA SER A 981 -17.79 16.08 -20.93
C SER A 981 -17.35 15.90 -22.40
N ALA A 982 -16.30 16.62 -22.82
CA ALA A 982 -15.89 16.62 -24.23
C ALA A 982 -15.25 15.29 -24.64
N ASP A 983 -14.61 14.61 -23.70
CA ASP A 983 -14.02 13.28 -23.84
C ASP A 983 -15.04 12.12 -23.81
N ASN A 984 -16.33 12.40 -23.58
CA ASN A 984 -17.37 11.39 -23.49
C ASN A 984 -18.44 11.58 -24.58
N GLY A 985 -18.41 10.71 -25.59
CA GLY A 985 -19.43 10.63 -26.63
C GLY A 985 -20.31 9.38 -26.50
N GLN A 986 -20.47 8.82 -25.31
CA GLN A 986 -21.22 7.58 -25.08
C GLN A 986 -22.42 7.77 -24.15
N GLU A 987 -23.53 7.07 -24.45
CA GLU A 987 -24.74 7.04 -23.64
C GLU A 987 -25.27 5.59 -23.51
N PRO A 988 -25.39 5.03 -22.30
CA PRO A 988 -25.94 3.69 -22.10
C PRO A 988 -27.48 3.67 -22.19
N TRP A 989 -28.04 2.52 -22.57
CA TRP A 989 -29.46 2.22 -22.43
C TRP A 989 -29.65 0.79 -21.91
N ASN A 990 -30.44 0.66 -20.85
CA ASN A 990 -30.71 -0.60 -20.15
C ASN A 990 -31.79 -1.49 -20.80
N LEU A 991 -32.15 -1.21 -22.05
CA LEU A 991 -33.19 -1.92 -22.80
C LEU A 991 -34.58 -1.90 -22.14
N LEU A 992 -34.83 -0.96 -21.22
CA LEU A 992 -36.15 -0.71 -20.66
C LEU A 992 -36.89 0.39 -21.43
N THR A 993 -38.18 0.17 -21.63
CA THR A 993 -39.12 1.19 -22.10
C THR A 993 -39.26 2.32 -21.08
N LYS A 994 -39.83 3.45 -21.49
CA LYS A 994 -40.20 4.57 -20.60
C LYS A 994 -41.10 4.17 -19.41
N ASP A 995 -41.82 3.05 -19.53
CA ASP A 995 -42.74 2.52 -18.51
C ASP A 995 -42.07 1.43 -17.64
N GLY A 996 -40.74 1.22 -17.77
CA GLY A 996 -39.97 0.26 -16.99
C GLY A 996 -40.06 -1.20 -17.44
N MET A 997 -40.69 -1.48 -18.59
CA MET A 997 -40.81 -2.84 -19.13
C MET A 997 -39.67 -3.18 -20.08
N ASP A 998 -39.24 -4.45 -20.08
CA ASP A 998 -38.31 -5.00 -21.06
C ASP A 998 -38.81 -4.81 -22.51
N VAL A 999 -37.92 -4.36 -23.39
CA VAL A 999 -38.23 -4.32 -24.83
C VAL A 999 -38.29 -5.73 -25.44
N SER A 1000 -39.12 -5.92 -26.46
CA SER A 1000 -39.20 -7.18 -27.22
C SER A 1000 -37.99 -7.39 -28.14
N TYR A 1001 -37.77 -8.62 -28.61
CA TYR A 1001 -36.85 -8.85 -29.73
C TYR A 1001 -37.38 -8.14 -30.99
N GLY A 1002 -36.48 -7.61 -31.84
CA GLY A 1002 -36.87 -6.90 -33.05
C GLY A 1002 -35.89 -5.81 -33.48
N VAL A 1003 -36.27 -5.08 -34.53
CA VAL A 1003 -35.51 -3.93 -35.05
C VAL A 1003 -36.09 -2.64 -34.48
N TYR A 1004 -35.21 -1.74 -34.07
CA TYR A 1004 -35.52 -0.42 -33.53
C TYR A 1004 -34.84 0.68 -34.36
N ILE A 1005 -35.45 1.85 -34.38
CA ILE A 1005 -34.94 3.05 -35.05
C ILE A 1005 -34.58 4.06 -33.96
N TYR A 1006 -33.45 4.76 -34.11
CA TYR A 1006 -33.10 5.86 -33.22
C TYR A 1006 -32.93 7.17 -34.01
N GLU A 1007 -33.36 8.27 -33.41
CA GLU A 1007 -33.07 9.65 -33.84
C GLU A 1007 -32.16 10.30 -32.80
N VAL A 1008 -31.00 10.82 -33.21
CA VAL A 1008 -30.18 11.72 -32.42
C VAL A 1008 -30.38 13.15 -32.92
N ASP A 1009 -30.77 14.05 -32.03
CA ASP A 1009 -30.99 15.47 -32.30
C ASP A 1009 -30.00 16.31 -31.47
N ALA A 1010 -29.02 16.92 -32.13
CA ALA A 1010 -27.96 17.69 -31.50
C ALA A 1010 -28.10 19.19 -31.84
N PRO A 1011 -28.51 20.03 -30.88
CA PRO A 1011 -28.74 21.46 -31.11
C PRO A 1011 -27.51 22.15 -31.72
N GLY A 1012 -27.71 22.90 -32.82
CA GLY A 1012 -26.65 23.64 -33.51
C GLY A 1012 -25.68 22.78 -34.35
N ILE A 1013 -25.74 21.45 -34.25
CA ILE A 1013 -24.83 20.52 -34.95
C ILE A 1013 -25.58 19.79 -36.08
N GLY A 1014 -26.72 19.15 -35.79
CA GLY A 1014 -27.55 18.46 -36.77
C GLY A 1014 -28.32 17.26 -36.20
N LYS A 1015 -28.90 16.45 -37.10
CA LYS A 1015 -29.68 15.25 -36.76
C LYS A 1015 -29.11 14.02 -37.43
N LYS A 1016 -29.19 12.87 -36.76
CA LYS A 1016 -28.84 11.54 -37.30
C LYS A 1016 -29.96 10.55 -37.03
N ILE A 1017 -30.29 9.72 -38.02
CA ILE A 1017 -31.21 8.59 -37.86
C ILE A 1017 -30.43 7.30 -38.16
N GLY A 1018 -30.65 6.28 -37.34
CA GLY A 1018 -30.07 4.95 -37.53
C GLY A 1018 -30.99 3.83 -37.05
N LYS A 1019 -30.50 2.60 -37.10
CA LYS A 1019 -31.24 1.39 -36.68
C LYS A 1019 -30.35 0.39 -35.97
N PHE A 1020 -30.94 -0.40 -35.07
CA PHE A 1020 -30.28 -1.52 -34.41
C PHE A 1020 -31.26 -2.67 -34.19
N ALA A 1021 -30.73 -3.86 -33.91
CA ALA A 1021 -31.53 -5.05 -33.67
C ALA A 1021 -31.27 -5.65 -32.27
N VAL A 1022 -32.32 -6.15 -31.64
CA VAL A 1022 -32.31 -6.89 -30.37
C VAL A 1022 -32.75 -8.32 -30.65
N ILE A 1023 -31.90 -9.28 -30.33
CA ILE A 1023 -32.14 -10.73 -30.43
C ILE A 1023 -32.12 -11.28 -29.01
N LYS A 1024 -33.15 -12.05 -28.63
CA LYS A 1024 -33.31 -12.62 -27.27
C LYS A 1024 -33.08 -14.12 -27.26
#